data_AF-A0A6G6PMF0-F1
#
_entry.id   AF-A0A6G6PMF0-F1
#
_cell.length_a   1.000
_cell.length_b   1.000
_cell.length_c   1.000
_cell.angle_alpha   90.00
_cell.angle_beta   90.00
_cell.angle_gamma   90.00
#
_symmetry.space_group_name_H-M   'P 1'
#
loop_
_entity.id
_entity.type
_entity.pdbx_description
1 polymer ?
#
loop_
_entity_poly.entity_id
_entity_poly.type
_entity_poly.pdbx_seq_one_letter_code
_entity_poly.pdbx_strand_id
1 'polypeptide(L)'
;MRFLINSFFIFFALFSSSLYAADTGWLQPANTGWMNDNTPRHAQVRLLSSAQENGKIDILLDVKLDDGWKTYWRSPGEGGVAPEIVWSSPVESTDWQWPTPGRFDVAGVSTQGYMGDIVFPITVTSNEKLDKLAGTLTLSTCSNVCILTDYPFELDLTEPAPADFTWAFNQAKGAVPPSSGLVEQTKVGFTNDKLIIELQKSSGNSWEQPNIFTDVVEGAALGVPVIETTGNHLTATIDVGDDWGGESPDLTGKTVSFVVADGEISQQISHQVSTFTGTIASKVSGASLWQVMLFALLGGLILNLMPCVLPVLAMKLGSVLMVPHGEQNTIRRQFLLSSLGILVSFWLLALLMTLLRVGQQAVGWGIQFQNPWFIGFMVLVTALFTANLFGLFEINLGSKANTRLATAGGHGSSGHFWQGVFATLLATPCSAPFLGTAVAFALAAPMEELWLIFTALGIGMSLPWLLIAAFPAISRLLPKPGMWMLKLRAILGLMMLVSSLWLISLLIPHFGVPTSTAIAVIFLVLLVVFIAIKRGVRAAILPFILFAVFAGGFVWMTQEQHSGSRSLVKDTVNWQPLTEQAITAALADNKRVFIDVTAEWCVTCKANKYNVLLRDDIQQLLSEPDVVTLRGDWTKPSPEITAFLQKRGQVAVPFNQIYGPNLAEGEVLSTILDRESLISVMNQAKGATK
;
A
#
# COMPACT_ATOMS: atom_id res chain seq x y z
N MET A 1 -42.21 -25.18 74.51
CA MET A 1 -40.90 -24.96 73.87
C MET A 1 -40.45 -26.11 72.96
N ARG A 2 -40.50 -27.38 73.39
CA ARG A 2 -40.15 -28.55 72.55
C ARG A 2 -40.99 -28.69 71.26
N PHE A 3 -42.27 -28.32 71.28
CA PHE A 3 -43.15 -28.43 70.11
C PHE A 3 -42.78 -27.42 69.01
N LEU A 4 -42.40 -26.19 69.39
CA LEU A 4 -41.96 -25.16 68.45
C LEU A 4 -40.61 -25.52 67.79
N ILE A 5 -39.69 -26.13 68.54
CA ILE A 5 -38.39 -26.57 68.02
C ILE A 5 -38.57 -27.73 67.02
N ASN A 6 -39.43 -28.70 67.32
CA ASN A 6 -39.70 -29.80 66.38
C ASN A 6 -40.46 -29.33 65.14
N SER A 7 -41.40 -28.39 65.28
CA SER A 7 -42.11 -27.81 64.14
C SER A 7 -41.17 -27.01 63.23
N PHE A 8 -40.18 -26.31 63.80
CA PHE A 8 -39.17 -25.58 63.03
C PHE A 8 -38.21 -26.53 62.30
N PHE A 9 -37.81 -27.64 62.93
CA PHE A 9 -36.97 -28.65 62.28
C PHE A 9 -37.70 -29.39 61.14
N ILE A 10 -38.99 -29.68 61.30
CA ILE A 10 -39.80 -30.32 60.25
C ILE A 10 -40.04 -29.34 59.09
N PHE A 11 -40.30 -28.06 59.39
CA PHE A 11 -40.44 -27.03 58.35
C PHE A 11 -39.12 -26.80 57.62
N PHE A 12 -37.98 -26.76 58.32
CA PHE A 12 -36.66 -26.62 57.70
C PHE A 12 -36.27 -27.86 56.87
N ALA A 13 -36.61 -29.07 57.35
CA ALA A 13 -36.40 -30.30 56.59
C ALA A 13 -37.25 -30.34 55.31
N LEU A 14 -38.54 -29.97 55.38
CA LEU A 14 -39.43 -29.92 54.22
C LEU A 14 -39.03 -28.82 53.22
N PHE A 15 -38.59 -27.64 53.70
CA PHE A 15 -38.11 -26.56 52.84
C PHE A 15 -36.75 -26.88 52.20
N SER A 16 -35.88 -27.60 52.92
CA SER A 16 -34.59 -28.06 52.38
C SER A 16 -34.79 -29.11 51.28
N SER A 17 -35.77 -30.00 51.41
CA SER A 17 -36.07 -30.98 50.35
C SER A 17 -36.69 -30.37 49.09
N SER A 18 -37.37 -29.22 49.17
CA SER A 18 -37.85 -28.49 47.99
C SER A 18 -36.76 -27.65 47.29
N LEU A 19 -35.67 -27.30 47.99
CA LEU A 19 -34.53 -26.60 47.41
C LEU A 19 -33.51 -27.55 46.74
N TYR A 20 -33.53 -28.84 47.07
CA TYR A 20 -32.70 -29.87 46.44
C TYR A 20 -33.37 -30.61 45.26
N ALA A 21 -34.64 -30.33 44.97
CA ALA A 21 -35.37 -30.97 43.86
C ALA A 21 -35.27 -30.21 42.52
N ALA A 22 -34.64 -29.03 42.48
CA ALA A 22 -34.51 -28.22 41.26
C ALA A 22 -33.25 -28.53 40.42
N ASP A 23 -32.36 -29.39 40.89
CA ASP A 23 -31.07 -29.70 40.23
C ASP A 23 -30.87 -31.20 39.97
N THR A 24 -31.95 -31.98 39.99
CA THR A 24 -31.91 -33.36 39.49
C THR A 24 -31.93 -33.27 37.97
N GLY A 25 -30.76 -33.25 37.32
CA GLY A 25 -30.55 -33.24 35.86
C GLY A 25 -31.10 -34.47 35.12
N TRP A 26 -32.36 -34.80 35.35
CA TRP A 26 -33.13 -35.90 34.77
C TRP A 26 -33.94 -35.48 33.55
N LEU A 27 -33.97 -34.18 33.24
CA LEU A 27 -34.50 -33.63 31.99
C LEU A 27 -33.40 -32.73 31.43
N GLN A 28 -32.69 -33.19 30.39
CA GLN A 28 -31.76 -32.32 29.67
C GLN A 28 -32.56 -31.65 28.55
N PRO A 29 -32.76 -30.32 28.57
CA PRO A 29 -33.46 -29.64 27.49
C PRO A 29 -32.72 -29.86 26.17
N ALA A 30 -33.44 -29.84 25.04
CA ALA A 30 -32.91 -30.06 23.70
C ALA A 30 -31.82 -29.01 23.34
N ASN A 31 -30.57 -29.28 23.73
CA ASN A 31 -29.43 -28.37 23.70
C ASN A 31 -28.13 -29.17 23.60
N THR A 32 -27.18 -28.72 22.78
CA THR A 32 -25.84 -29.33 22.66
C THR A 32 -24.92 -29.07 23.86
N GLY A 33 -25.27 -28.10 24.71
CA GLY A 33 -24.32 -27.42 25.58
C GLY A 33 -23.38 -26.51 24.80
N TRP A 34 -22.50 -25.78 25.49
CA TRP A 34 -21.42 -25.05 24.84
C TRP A 34 -20.36 -26.04 24.35
N MET A 35 -20.28 -26.20 23.03
CA MET A 35 -19.26 -27.00 22.36
C MET A 35 -17.99 -26.17 22.22
N ASN A 36 -16.90 -26.71 22.77
CA ASN A 36 -15.55 -26.16 22.65
C ASN A 36 -14.69 -27.26 22.05
N ASP A 37 -14.17 -27.09 20.83
CA ASP A 37 -13.21 -28.06 20.31
C ASP A 37 -11.82 -27.82 20.94
N ASN A 38 -11.10 -28.90 21.19
CA ASN A 38 -9.79 -28.90 21.85
C ASN A 38 -8.69 -28.44 20.87
N THR A 39 -8.82 -27.26 20.23
CA THR A 39 -7.78 -26.37 19.65
C THR A 39 -8.40 -25.41 18.63
N PRO A 40 -8.15 -24.08 18.64
CA PRO A 40 -7.91 -23.13 19.73
C PRO A 40 -9.21 -22.47 20.26
N ARG A 41 -9.18 -21.91 21.48
CA ARG A 41 -10.29 -21.38 22.30
C ARG A 41 -11.05 -20.12 21.80
N HIS A 42 -11.03 -19.82 20.51
CA HIS A 42 -11.44 -18.52 19.99
C HIS A 42 -12.93 -18.42 19.61
N ALA A 43 -13.65 -19.55 19.59
CA ALA A 43 -15.08 -19.59 19.36
C ALA A 43 -15.73 -20.65 20.26
N GLN A 44 -16.94 -20.37 20.73
CA GLN A 44 -17.80 -21.35 21.41
C GLN A 44 -19.14 -21.37 20.70
N VAL A 45 -19.66 -22.57 20.47
CA VAL A 45 -20.92 -22.74 19.74
C VAL A 45 -21.92 -23.51 20.59
N ARG A 46 -23.18 -23.11 20.52
CA ARG A 46 -24.29 -23.83 21.15
C ARG A 46 -25.50 -23.84 20.23
N LEU A 47 -26.13 -25.00 20.08
CA LEU A 47 -27.41 -25.12 19.40
C LEU A 47 -28.52 -25.45 20.40
N LEU A 48 -29.64 -24.76 20.26
CA LEU A 48 -30.89 -25.00 20.99
C LEU A 48 -31.98 -25.30 19.97
N SER A 49 -32.92 -26.20 20.28
CA SER A 49 -34.05 -26.49 19.39
C SER A 49 -35.39 -26.48 20.09
N SER A 50 -36.43 -26.17 19.31
CA SER A 50 -37.81 -26.50 19.65
C SER A 50 -38.09 -27.99 19.41
N ALA A 51 -39.19 -28.49 19.97
CA ALA A 51 -39.77 -29.73 19.48
C ALA A 51 -40.24 -29.56 18.02
N GLN A 52 -40.38 -30.68 17.29
CA GLN A 52 -40.93 -30.65 15.94
C GLN A 52 -42.45 -30.41 15.99
N GLU A 53 -42.90 -29.29 15.43
CA GLU A 53 -44.32 -28.94 15.30
C GLU A 53 -44.69 -28.73 13.84
N ASN A 54 -45.70 -29.46 13.34
CA ASN A 54 -46.17 -29.37 11.95
C ASN A 54 -45.04 -29.52 10.91
N GLY A 55 -44.09 -30.41 11.16
CA GLY A 55 -42.94 -30.64 10.28
C GLY A 55 -41.83 -29.59 10.39
N LYS A 56 -41.96 -28.59 11.27
CA LYS A 56 -40.96 -27.52 11.47
C LYS A 56 -40.24 -27.68 12.80
N ILE A 57 -38.96 -27.34 12.79
CA ILE A 57 -38.07 -27.32 13.95
C ILE A 57 -37.36 -25.98 13.92
N ASP A 58 -37.58 -25.16 14.95
CA ASP A 58 -36.86 -23.91 15.12
C ASP A 58 -35.58 -24.19 15.92
N ILE A 59 -34.47 -23.56 15.50
CA ILE A 59 -33.14 -23.74 16.06
C ILE A 59 -32.52 -22.37 16.31
N LEU A 60 -31.84 -22.23 17.44
CA LEU A 60 -30.92 -21.12 17.71
C LEU A 60 -29.50 -21.62 17.67
N LEU A 61 -28.69 -21.00 16.82
CA LEU A 61 -27.26 -21.19 16.78
C LEU A 61 -26.59 -19.99 17.47
N ASP A 62 -26.13 -20.18 18.70
CA ASP A 62 -25.36 -19.20 19.44
C ASP A 62 -23.88 -19.39 19.12
N VAL A 63 -23.22 -18.30 18.69
CA VAL A 63 -21.78 -18.26 18.44
C VAL A 63 -21.17 -17.16 19.29
N LYS A 64 -20.28 -17.53 20.20
CA LYS A 64 -19.44 -16.60 20.96
C LYS A 64 -18.06 -16.56 20.36
N LEU A 65 -17.55 -15.35 20.17
CA LEU A 65 -16.23 -15.12 19.59
C LEU A 65 -15.38 -14.33 20.57
N ASP A 66 -14.12 -14.73 20.73
CA ASP A 66 -13.14 -13.96 21.48
C ASP A 66 -12.86 -12.61 20.80
N ASP A 67 -12.40 -11.62 21.59
CA ASP A 67 -12.06 -10.29 21.08
C ASP A 67 -11.11 -10.35 19.87
N GLY A 68 -11.48 -9.65 18.80
CA GLY A 68 -10.73 -9.58 17.54
C GLY A 68 -11.08 -10.66 16.51
N TRP A 69 -11.78 -11.72 16.92
CA TRP A 69 -12.31 -12.75 16.01
C TRP A 69 -13.68 -12.38 15.46
N LYS A 70 -13.92 -12.84 14.23
CA LYS A 70 -15.11 -12.52 13.44
C LYS A 70 -15.61 -13.79 12.78
N THR A 71 -16.90 -13.88 12.52
CA THR A 71 -17.47 -14.90 11.63
C THR A 71 -18.17 -14.23 10.46
N TYR A 72 -18.46 -14.99 9.42
CA TYR A 72 -18.90 -14.43 8.15
C TYR A 72 -20.40 -14.39 7.99
N TRP A 73 -20.86 -13.44 7.17
CA TRP A 73 -22.20 -13.41 6.63
C TRP A 73 -22.33 -14.41 5.48
N ARG A 74 -23.56 -14.71 5.05
CA ARG A 74 -23.85 -15.55 3.86
C ARG A 74 -23.11 -15.12 2.60
N SER A 75 -22.80 -13.83 2.50
CA SER A 75 -21.99 -13.25 1.42
C SER A 75 -20.73 -12.63 2.03
N PRO A 76 -19.68 -13.43 2.27
CA PRO A 76 -18.56 -13.06 3.14
C PRO A 76 -17.68 -11.91 2.61
N GLY A 77 -17.78 -11.60 1.31
CA GLY A 77 -16.85 -10.70 0.62
C GLY A 77 -15.64 -11.45 0.06
N GLU A 78 -14.62 -10.70 -0.38
CA GLU A 78 -13.42 -11.27 -0.99
C GLU A 78 -12.63 -12.12 0.02
N GLY A 79 -12.32 -13.37 -0.36
CA GLY A 79 -11.49 -14.29 0.43
C GLY A 79 -12.15 -14.96 1.65
N GLY A 80 -13.39 -14.64 2.00
CA GLY A 80 -14.09 -15.27 3.12
C GLY A 80 -14.97 -16.46 2.73
N VAL A 81 -15.39 -17.26 3.71
CA VAL A 81 -16.25 -18.45 3.52
C VAL A 81 -17.46 -18.32 4.43
N ALA A 82 -18.68 -18.45 3.91
CA ALA A 82 -19.88 -18.42 4.75
C ALA A 82 -19.97 -19.69 5.62
N PRO A 83 -20.44 -19.60 6.88
CA PRO A 83 -20.65 -20.79 7.68
C PRO A 83 -21.80 -21.61 7.11
N GLU A 84 -21.67 -22.94 7.17
CA GLU A 84 -22.64 -23.88 6.60
C GLU A 84 -22.95 -25.03 7.57
N ILE A 85 -24.15 -25.60 7.45
CA ILE A 85 -24.55 -26.80 8.19
C ILE A 85 -24.85 -27.89 7.17
N VAL A 86 -24.13 -29.00 7.29
CA VAL A 86 -24.39 -30.23 6.54
C VAL A 86 -25.22 -31.16 7.43
N TRP A 87 -26.49 -31.37 7.07
CA TRP A 87 -27.41 -32.20 7.83
C TRP A 87 -27.16 -33.69 7.57
N SER A 88 -27.12 -34.49 8.65
CA SER A 88 -27.11 -35.95 8.58
C SER A 88 -28.52 -36.54 8.62
N SER A 89 -29.47 -35.82 9.24
CA SER A 89 -30.90 -36.18 9.26
C SER A 89 -31.61 -35.80 7.94
N PRO A 90 -32.74 -36.46 7.59
CA PRO A 90 -33.50 -36.15 6.37
C PRO A 90 -34.25 -34.82 6.51
N VAL A 91 -33.56 -33.74 6.16
CA VAL A 91 -34.08 -32.37 6.11
C VAL A 91 -34.51 -32.04 4.67
N GLU A 92 -35.71 -31.48 4.49
CA GLU A 92 -36.21 -31.06 3.17
C GLU A 92 -35.74 -29.64 2.82
N SER A 93 -35.85 -28.71 3.76
CA SER A 93 -35.41 -27.33 3.56
C SER A 93 -34.93 -26.71 4.87
N THR A 94 -33.99 -25.78 4.75
CA THR A 94 -33.43 -25.01 5.86
C THR A 94 -33.54 -23.53 5.51
N ASP A 95 -34.27 -22.78 6.32
CA ASP A 95 -34.31 -21.32 6.29
C ASP A 95 -33.34 -20.78 7.34
N TRP A 96 -32.11 -20.48 6.94
CA TRP A 96 -31.13 -19.83 7.79
C TRP A 96 -31.31 -18.32 7.72
N GLN A 97 -31.79 -17.72 8.80
CA GLN A 97 -32.07 -16.30 8.87
C GLN A 97 -30.87 -15.56 9.42
N TRP A 98 -30.41 -14.55 8.67
CA TRP A 98 -29.15 -13.85 8.95
C TRP A 98 -29.42 -12.50 9.60
N PRO A 99 -28.92 -12.25 10.82
CA PRO A 99 -28.94 -10.93 11.43
C PRO A 99 -28.23 -9.88 10.56
N THR A 100 -28.54 -8.60 10.78
CA THR A 100 -27.88 -7.49 10.08
C THR A 100 -26.35 -7.59 10.24
N PRO A 101 -25.58 -7.71 9.14
CA PRO A 101 -24.13 -7.85 9.23
C PRO A 101 -23.43 -6.51 9.48
N GLY A 102 -22.16 -6.59 9.88
CA GLY A 102 -21.20 -5.49 9.87
C GLY A 102 -20.14 -5.68 8.78
N ARG A 103 -19.42 -4.59 8.46
CA ARG A 103 -18.29 -4.59 7.52
C ARG A 103 -16.99 -4.42 8.28
N PHE A 104 -15.96 -5.13 7.88
CA PHE A 104 -14.64 -5.07 8.51
C PHE A 104 -13.53 -5.34 7.48
N ASP A 105 -12.38 -4.71 7.71
CA ASP A 105 -11.19 -4.92 6.89
C ASP A 105 -10.27 -5.93 7.59
N VAL A 106 -9.90 -6.98 6.87
CA VAL A 106 -8.97 -8.02 7.34
C VAL A 106 -7.86 -8.17 6.31
N ALA A 107 -6.61 -7.96 6.73
CA ALA A 107 -5.43 -8.05 5.86
C ALA A 107 -5.50 -7.20 4.57
N GLY A 108 -6.21 -6.06 4.61
CA GLY A 108 -6.39 -5.18 3.46
C GLY A 108 -7.56 -5.55 2.54
N VAL A 109 -8.39 -6.53 2.93
CA VAL A 109 -9.56 -7.00 2.19
C VAL A 109 -10.84 -6.71 2.99
N SER A 110 -11.84 -6.08 2.35
CA SER A 110 -13.13 -5.78 2.98
C SER A 110 -14.02 -7.02 3.00
N THR A 111 -14.48 -7.41 4.17
CA THR A 111 -15.34 -8.58 4.41
C THR A 111 -16.62 -8.21 5.17
N GLN A 112 -17.62 -9.09 5.11
CA GLN A 112 -18.95 -8.90 5.68
C GLN A 112 -19.29 -10.03 6.66
N GLY A 113 -19.77 -9.70 7.84
CA GLY A 113 -20.05 -10.70 8.88
C GLY A 113 -20.34 -10.11 10.25
N TYR A 114 -19.86 -10.77 11.30
CA TYR A 114 -20.21 -10.47 12.68
C TYR A 114 -18.96 -10.49 13.58
N MET A 115 -18.91 -9.59 14.56
CA MET A 115 -17.86 -9.50 15.57
C MET A 115 -18.50 -9.57 16.96
N GLY A 116 -17.91 -10.37 17.86
CA GLY A 116 -18.49 -10.66 19.17
C GLY A 116 -19.59 -11.73 19.12
N ASP A 117 -20.44 -11.75 20.14
CA ASP A 117 -21.51 -12.74 20.30
C ASP A 117 -22.63 -12.51 19.26
N ILE A 118 -23.00 -13.58 18.54
CA ILE A 118 -24.07 -13.55 17.54
C ILE A 118 -24.97 -14.78 17.66
N VAL A 119 -26.26 -14.59 17.39
CA VAL A 119 -27.28 -15.64 17.45
C VAL A 119 -28.00 -15.72 16.12
N PHE A 120 -28.00 -16.90 15.49
CA PHE A 120 -28.68 -17.15 14.24
C PHE A 120 -29.97 -17.96 14.47
N PRO A 121 -31.15 -17.41 14.11
CA PRO A 121 -32.37 -18.20 14.04
C PRO A 121 -32.39 -19.02 12.74
N ILE A 122 -32.66 -20.32 12.88
CA ILE A 122 -32.74 -21.25 11.75
C ILE A 122 -34.05 -22.03 11.87
N THR A 123 -34.80 -22.15 10.78
CA THR A 123 -36.02 -22.96 10.74
C THR A 123 -35.80 -24.13 9.76
N VAL A 124 -35.87 -25.35 10.28
CA VAL A 124 -35.69 -26.59 9.53
C VAL A 124 -37.06 -27.22 9.27
N THR A 125 -37.31 -27.65 8.03
CA THR A 125 -38.53 -28.37 7.66
C THR A 125 -38.18 -29.82 7.31
N SER A 126 -38.91 -30.77 7.88
CA SER A 126 -38.83 -32.20 7.56
C SER A 126 -40.23 -32.81 7.49
N ASN A 127 -40.44 -33.64 6.47
CA ASN A 127 -41.69 -34.37 6.25
C ASN A 127 -41.85 -35.60 7.16
N GLU A 128 -40.75 -36.06 7.76
CA GLU A 128 -40.73 -37.20 8.66
C GLU A 128 -40.68 -36.73 10.11
N LYS A 129 -41.28 -37.52 11.02
CA LYS A 129 -41.11 -37.25 12.45
C LYS A 129 -39.69 -37.64 12.85
N LEU A 130 -38.92 -36.67 13.31
CA LEU A 130 -37.54 -36.85 13.77
C LEU A 130 -37.52 -36.89 15.29
N ASP A 131 -36.99 -37.97 15.85
CA ASP A 131 -36.67 -38.03 17.28
C ASP A 131 -35.31 -37.35 17.56
N LYS A 132 -34.40 -37.36 16.57
CA LYS A 132 -33.08 -36.72 16.64
C LYS A 132 -32.75 -35.93 15.38
N LEU A 133 -32.12 -34.78 15.58
CA LEU A 133 -31.61 -33.93 14.51
C LEU A 133 -30.08 -33.82 14.63
N ALA A 134 -29.35 -34.32 13.64
CA ALA A 134 -27.90 -34.32 13.64
C ALA A 134 -27.33 -33.66 12.38
N GLY A 135 -26.16 -33.06 12.53
CA GLY A 135 -25.43 -32.41 11.45
C GLY A 135 -24.04 -31.95 11.87
N THR A 136 -23.30 -31.39 10.93
CA THR A 136 -22.01 -30.76 11.18
C THR A 136 -22.08 -29.31 10.77
N LEU A 137 -21.84 -28.41 11.72
CA LEU A 137 -21.66 -26.98 11.44
C LEU A 137 -20.19 -26.73 11.11
N THR A 138 -19.89 -26.29 9.89
CA THR A 138 -18.58 -25.74 9.55
C THR A 138 -18.61 -24.24 9.79
N LEU A 139 -18.07 -23.81 10.93
CA LEU A 139 -17.99 -22.41 11.31
C LEU A 139 -16.67 -21.81 10.80
N SER A 140 -16.78 -20.81 9.94
CA SER A 140 -15.67 -19.97 9.52
C SER A 140 -15.45 -18.83 10.50
N THR A 141 -14.26 -18.75 11.06
CA THR A 141 -13.86 -17.64 11.93
C THR A 141 -12.58 -17.02 11.41
N CYS A 142 -12.46 -15.70 11.45
CA CYS A 142 -11.31 -15.01 10.94
C CYS A 142 -10.87 -13.86 11.85
N SER A 143 -9.56 -13.79 12.08
CA SER A 143 -8.88 -12.64 12.70
C SER A 143 -7.98 -11.99 11.67
N ASN A 144 -6.70 -12.37 11.62
CA ASN A 144 -5.78 -12.15 10.50
C ASN A 144 -5.59 -13.43 9.65
N VAL A 145 -6.09 -14.55 10.15
CA VAL A 145 -6.12 -15.86 9.48
C VAL A 145 -7.53 -16.41 9.65
N CYS A 146 -8.03 -17.07 8.62
CA CYS A 146 -9.36 -17.66 8.63
C CYS A 146 -9.26 -19.17 8.89
N ILE A 147 -10.00 -19.64 9.90
CA ILE A 147 -10.03 -21.03 10.35
C ILE A 147 -11.45 -21.56 10.12
N LEU A 148 -11.54 -22.71 9.45
CA LEU A 148 -12.77 -23.49 9.36
C LEU A 148 -12.75 -24.54 10.46
N THR A 149 -13.78 -24.54 11.31
CA THR A 149 -13.90 -25.50 12.42
C THR A 149 -15.23 -26.23 12.31
N ASP A 150 -15.16 -27.55 12.33
CA ASP A 150 -16.33 -28.42 12.26
C ASP A 150 -16.85 -28.73 13.67
N TYR A 151 -18.12 -28.43 13.91
CA TYR A 151 -18.85 -28.73 15.13
C TYR A 151 -19.93 -29.78 14.81
N PRO A 152 -19.62 -31.08 14.93
CA PRO A 152 -20.64 -32.11 14.86
C PRO A 152 -21.59 -31.98 16.04
N PHE A 153 -22.89 -31.98 15.78
CA PHE A 153 -23.91 -31.86 16.81
C PHE A 153 -25.04 -32.87 16.61
N GLU A 154 -25.70 -33.19 17.72
CA GLU A 154 -26.92 -34.00 17.78
C GLU A 154 -27.87 -33.36 18.78
N LEU A 155 -29.11 -33.12 18.37
CA LEU A 155 -30.19 -32.56 19.16
C LEU A 155 -31.28 -33.62 19.34
N ASP A 156 -31.67 -33.90 20.57
CA ASP A 156 -32.80 -34.77 20.89
C ASP A 156 -34.09 -33.94 20.87
N LEU A 157 -34.97 -34.22 19.91
CA LEU A 157 -36.23 -33.50 19.72
C LEU A 157 -37.36 -34.05 20.58
N THR A 158 -37.12 -35.16 21.29
CA THR A 158 -38.09 -35.74 22.24
C THR A 158 -38.06 -35.05 23.60
N GLU A 159 -36.95 -34.38 23.91
CA GLU A 159 -36.78 -33.54 25.09
C GLU A 159 -37.50 -32.19 24.92
N PRO A 160 -38.02 -31.58 26.01
CA PRO A 160 -38.67 -30.29 25.92
C PRO A 160 -37.67 -29.19 25.54
N ALA A 161 -38.15 -28.21 24.78
CA ALA A 161 -37.39 -27.00 24.48
C ALA A 161 -37.00 -26.27 25.79
N PRO A 162 -35.85 -25.57 25.82
CA PRO A 162 -35.49 -24.69 26.94
C PRO A 162 -36.61 -23.69 27.27
N ALA A 163 -36.79 -23.37 28.56
CA ALA A 163 -37.93 -22.57 29.03
C ALA A 163 -38.03 -21.17 28.41
N ASP A 164 -36.90 -20.60 27.99
CA ASP A 164 -36.76 -19.28 27.37
C ASP A 164 -36.60 -19.33 25.84
N PHE A 165 -36.65 -20.52 25.23
CA PHE A 165 -36.36 -20.72 23.80
C PHE A 165 -37.21 -19.83 22.89
N THR A 166 -38.54 -19.85 23.06
CA THR A 166 -39.44 -19.06 22.21
C THR A 166 -39.18 -17.56 22.32
N TRP A 167 -38.80 -17.06 23.51
CA TRP A 167 -38.46 -15.66 23.70
C TRP A 167 -37.13 -15.34 23.02
N ALA A 168 -36.09 -16.14 23.24
CA ALA A 168 -34.78 -15.97 22.63
C ALA A 168 -34.85 -16.05 21.10
N PHE A 169 -35.68 -16.94 20.56
CA PHE A 169 -35.86 -17.10 19.12
C PHE A 169 -36.54 -15.88 18.48
N ASN A 170 -37.56 -15.33 19.14
CA ASN A 170 -38.20 -14.09 18.68
C ASN A 170 -37.28 -12.88 18.82
N GLN A 171 -36.41 -12.84 19.84
CA GLN A 171 -35.40 -11.80 19.99
C GLN A 171 -34.37 -11.86 18.85
N ALA A 172 -33.85 -13.06 18.54
CA ALA A 172 -32.92 -13.28 17.44
C ALA A 172 -33.55 -12.89 16.09
N LYS A 173 -34.82 -13.24 15.86
CA LYS A 173 -35.57 -12.80 14.67
C LYS A 173 -35.70 -11.29 14.55
N GLY A 174 -35.74 -10.56 15.67
CA GLY A 174 -35.77 -9.10 15.68
C GLY A 174 -34.51 -8.44 15.10
N ALA A 175 -33.37 -9.15 15.08
CA ALA A 175 -32.12 -8.67 14.50
C ALA A 175 -31.99 -8.94 12.99
N VAL A 176 -32.90 -9.74 12.43
CA VAL A 176 -32.94 -10.11 11.01
C VAL A 176 -33.56 -8.97 10.19
N PRO A 177 -32.94 -8.52 9.09
CA PRO A 177 -33.47 -7.44 8.28
C PRO A 177 -34.87 -7.76 7.70
N PRO A 178 -35.91 -6.96 7.96
CA PRO A 178 -37.21 -7.11 7.33
C PRO A 178 -37.15 -6.76 5.82
N SER A 179 -38.13 -7.22 5.04
CA SER A 179 -38.21 -6.93 3.60
C SER A 179 -38.78 -5.53 3.27
N SER A 180 -39.29 -4.80 4.27
CA SER A 180 -39.85 -3.45 4.12
C SER A 180 -39.69 -2.62 5.40
N GLY A 181 -39.70 -1.29 5.27
CA GLY A 181 -39.82 -0.38 6.41
C GLY A 181 -38.84 0.81 6.43
N LEU A 182 -37.65 0.67 5.83
CA LEU A 182 -36.62 1.72 5.85
C LEU A 182 -36.66 2.61 4.61
N VAL A 183 -36.87 2.02 3.43
CA VAL A 183 -36.78 2.68 2.12
C VAL A 183 -38.13 2.64 1.42
N GLU A 184 -38.54 3.77 0.84
CA GLU A 184 -39.78 3.90 0.04
C GLU A 184 -39.54 3.71 -1.46
N GLN A 185 -38.44 4.24 -1.98
CA GLN A 185 -38.08 4.11 -3.39
C GLN A 185 -36.67 3.52 -3.53
N THR A 186 -36.56 2.54 -4.41
CA THR A 186 -35.30 1.89 -4.78
C THR A 186 -35.14 1.99 -6.28
N LYS A 187 -33.95 2.39 -6.75
CA LYS A 187 -33.52 2.23 -8.13
C LYS A 187 -32.14 1.60 -8.14
N VAL A 188 -31.97 0.59 -8.98
CA VAL A 188 -30.68 -0.07 -9.17
C VAL A 188 -30.33 0.01 -10.65
N GLY A 189 -29.17 0.60 -10.94
CA GLY A 189 -28.68 0.82 -12.29
C GLY A 189 -27.25 0.32 -12.48
N PHE A 190 -26.89 -0.02 -13.71
CA PHE A 190 -25.52 -0.39 -14.10
C PHE A 190 -25.01 0.50 -15.24
N THR A 191 -23.79 1.02 -15.14
CA THR A 191 -23.10 1.78 -16.18
C THR A 191 -21.60 1.85 -15.90
N ASN A 192 -20.77 1.87 -16.96
CA ASN A 192 -19.30 2.00 -16.86
C ASN A 192 -18.68 1.14 -15.75
N ASP A 193 -19.00 -0.16 -15.74
CA ASP A 193 -18.43 -1.14 -14.79
C ASP A 193 -18.79 -0.87 -13.31
N LYS A 194 -19.81 -0.05 -13.08
CA LYS A 194 -20.29 0.32 -11.74
C LYS A 194 -21.77 -0.02 -11.58
N LEU A 195 -22.09 -0.63 -10.44
CA LEU A 195 -23.44 -0.82 -9.94
C LEU A 195 -23.81 0.38 -9.05
N ILE A 196 -24.96 0.99 -9.33
CA ILE A 196 -25.45 2.18 -8.64
C ILE A 196 -26.77 1.85 -7.98
N ILE A 197 -26.85 2.12 -6.68
CA ILE A 197 -28.03 1.91 -5.86
C ILE A 197 -28.49 3.27 -5.36
N GLU A 198 -29.66 3.72 -5.79
CA GLU A 198 -30.33 4.91 -5.28
C GLU A 198 -31.49 4.50 -4.37
N LEU A 199 -31.44 4.95 -3.11
CA LEU A 199 -32.45 4.70 -2.10
C LEU A 199 -33.03 6.03 -1.61
N GLN A 200 -34.34 6.06 -1.40
CA GLN A 200 -35.03 7.21 -0.82
C GLN A 200 -35.84 6.81 0.41
N LYS A 201 -35.62 7.51 1.53
CA LYS A 201 -36.45 7.43 2.74
C LYS A 201 -37.72 8.29 2.64
N SER A 202 -38.69 7.96 3.49
CA SER A 202 -39.90 8.77 3.67
C SER A 202 -39.60 10.23 3.98
N SER A 203 -40.46 11.12 3.49
CA SER A 203 -40.31 12.56 3.64
C SER A 203 -40.31 12.95 5.13
N GLY A 204 -39.15 13.41 5.63
CA GLY A 204 -38.93 13.80 7.02
C GLY A 204 -37.79 13.05 7.72
N ASN A 205 -37.34 11.91 7.17
CA ASN A 205 -36.23 11.13 7.73
C ASN A 205 -34.97 11.30 6.86
N SER A 206 -33.86 11.70 7.48
CA SER A 206 -32.53 11.72 6.83
C SER A 206 -31.78 10.42 7.05
N TRP A 207 -30.77 10.18 6.23
CA TRP A 207 -29.75 9.15 6.47
C TRP A 207 -28.75 9.65 7.51
N GLU A 208 -28.40 8.81 8.49
CA GLU A 208 -27.44 9.19 9.55
C GLU A 208 -26.11 8.43 9.41
N GLN A 209 -26.17 7.10 9.45
CA GLN A 209 -25.03 6.19 9.33
C GLN A 209 -25.40 5.00 8.42
N PRO A 210 -25.65 5.25 7.12
CA PRO A 210 -26.01 4.19 6.22
C PRO A 210 -24.86 3.25 5.91
N ASN A 211 -25.18 1.96 5.86
CA ASN A 211 -24.32 0.90 5.35
C ASN A 211 -25.10 0.04 4.35
N ILE A 212 -24.39 -0.46 3.33
CA ILE A 212 -24.92 -1.40 2.34
C ILE A 212 -24.06 -2.65 2.33
N PHE A 213 -24.74 -3.79 2.37
CA PHE A 213 -24.14 -5.12 2.35
C PHE A 213 -24.71 -5.90 1.17
N THR A 214 -23.88 -6.28 0.23
CA THR A 214 -24.30 -6.89 -1.02
C THR A 214 -24.18 -8.40 -0.97
N ASP A 215 -25.19 -9.08 -1.50
CA ASP A 215 -25.11 -10.51 -1.73
C ASP A 215 -24.21 -10.83 -2.94
N VAL A 216 -23.62 -12.03 -2.96
CA VAL A 216 -22.81 -12.48 -4.10
C VAL A 216 -23.69 -12.56 -5.36
N VAL A 217 -23.17 -12.05 -6.47
CA VAL A 217 -23.81 -12.15 -7.78
C VAL A 217 -23.00 -13.12 -8.63
N GLU A 218 -23.65 -14.15 -9.17
CA GLU A 218 -22.95 -15.19 -9.92
C GLU A 218 -22.17 -14.61 -11.11
N GLY A 219 -20.87 -14.89 -11.11
CA GLY A 219 -19.89 -14.45 -12.10
C GLY A 219 -19.49 -12.98 -12.00
N ALA A 220 -19.76 -12.29 -10.88
CA ALA A 220 -19.39 -10.90 -10.65
C ALA A 220 -18.88 -10.65 -9.22
N ALA A 221 -17.69 -10.07 -9.12
CA ALA A 221 -17.14 -9.57 -7.87
C ALA A 221 -17.61 -8.13 -7.63
N LEU A 222 -18.24 -7.88 -6.48
CA LEU A 222 -18.71 -6.56 -6.08
C LEU A 222 -17.73 -5.94 -5.08
N GLY A 223 -17.22 -4.75 -5.40
CA GLY A 223 -16.33 -3.99 -4.53
C GLY A 223 -17.03 -3.33 -3.34
N VAL A 224 -16.28 -2.51 -2.60
CA VAL A 224 -16.82 -1.78 -1.45
C VAL A 224 -17.74 -0.65 -1.92
N PRO A 225 -18.99 -0.54 -1.42
CA PRO A 225 -19.90 0.53 -1.78
C PRO A 225 -19.39 1.88 -1.25
N VAL A 226 -19.22 2.84 -2.15
CA VAL A 226 -19.01 4.24 -1.81
C VAL A 226 -20.37 4.91 -1.67
N ILE A 227 -20.74 5.27 -0.44
CA ILE A 227 -22.07 5.79 -0.10
C ILE A 227 -22.02 7.32 0.00
N GLU A 228 -22.91 7.99 -0.72
CA GLU A 228 -23.15 9.42 -0.64
C GLU A 228 -24.61 9.70 -0.23
N THR A 229 -24.81 10.58 0.76
CA THR A 229 -26.14 10.91 1.29
C THR A 229 -26.46 12.38 1.09
N THR A 230 -27.66 12.67 0.59
CA THR A 230 -28.22 14.02 0.47
C THR A 230 -29.62 14.06 1.09
N GLY A 231 -29.69 14.37 2.39
CA GLY A 231 -30.96 14.39 3.12
C GLY A 231 -31.60 13.00 3.20
N ASN A 232 -32.73 12.80 2.51
CA ASN A 232 -33.43 11.52 2.44
C ASN A 232 -33.01 10.64 1.25
N HIS A 233 -32.12 11.13 0.37
CA HIS A 233 -31.57 10.37 -0.75
C HIS A 233 -30.20 9.79 -0.39
N LEU A 234 -30.00 8.52 -0.76
CA LEU A 234 -28.73 7.82 -0.67
C LEU A 234 -28.39 7.29 -2.05
N THR A 235 -27.15 7.51 -2.47
CA THR A 235 -26.58 6.93 -3.69
C THR A 235 -25.35 6.14 -3.29
N ALA A 236 -25.33 4.85 -3.59
CA ALA A 236 -24.17 4.00 -3.40
C ALA A 236 -23.62 3.55 -4.75
N THR A 237 -22.32 3.73 -4.93
CA THR A 237 -21.59 3.31 -6.14
C THR A 237 -20.66 2.15 -5.79
N ILE A 238 -20.80 1.04 -6.50
CA ILE A 238 -20.06 -0.20 -6.26
C ILE A 238 -19.32 -0.54 -7.56
N ASP A 239 -18.00 -0.71 -7.46
CA ASP A 239 -17.20 -1.20 -8.59
C ASP A 239 -17.50 -2.69 -8.82
N VAL A 240 -17.66 -3.09 -10.08
CA VAL A 240 -17.94 -4.47 -10.48
C VAL A 240 -16.75 -4.99 -11.26
N GLY A 241 -16.22 -6.14 -10.88
CA GLY A 241 -15.18 -6.86 -11.62
C GLY A 241 -15.60 -8.30 -11.90
N ASP A 242 -14.79 -9.02 -12.68
CA ASP A 242 -14.82 -10.48 -12.64
C ASP A 242 -14.09 -11.00 -11.37
N ASP A 243 -14.18 -12.30 -11.11
CA ASP A 243 -13.55 -12.96 -9.95
C ASP A 243 -12.01 -12.85 -9.92
N TRP A 244 -11.38 -12.32 -10.99
CA TRP A 244 -9.93 -12.20 -11.16
C TRP A 244 -9.46 -10.74 -11.36
N GLY A 245 -10.34 -9.75 -11.19
CA GLY A 245 -10.03 -8.32 -11.36
C GLY A 245 -9.87 -7.86 -12.82
N GLY A 246 -10.45 -8.58 -13.76
CA GLY A 246 -10.47 -8.34 -15.21
C GLY A 246 -11.69 -7.55 -15.70
N GLU A 247 -12.30 -8.00 -16.81
CA GLU A 247 -13.42 -7.29 -17.46
C GLU A 247 -14.73 -7.44 -16.67
N SER A 248 -15.44 -6.34 -16.49
CA SER A 248 -16.65 -6.31 -15.68
C SER A 248 -17.84 -6.95 -16.40
N PRO A 249 -18.49 -7.96 -15.81
CA PRO A 249 -19.68 -8.58 -16.38
C PRO A 249 -20.86 -7.59 -16.40
N ASP A 250 -21.64 -7.57 -17.48
CA ASP A 250 -22.87 -6.77 -17.55
C ASP A 250 -23.92 -7.35 -16.57
N LEU A 251 -24.29 -6.52 -15.58
CA LEU A 251 -25.30 -6.87 -14.58
C LEU A 251 -26.72 -6.49 -15.01
N THR A 252 -26.91 -5.82 -16.14
CA THR A 252 -28.23 -5.39 -16.62
C THR A 252 -29.19 -6.58 -16.76
N GLY A 253 -30.37 -6.48 -16.15
CA GLY A 253 -31.39 -7.54 -16.14
C GLY A 253 -31.16 -8.64 -15.10
N LYS A 254 -30.01 -8.69 -14.41
CA LYS A 254 -29.81 -9.57 -13.25
C LYS A 254 -30.53 -9.00 -12.02
N THR A 255 -30.90 -9.89 -11.10
CA THR A 255 -31.43 -9.50 -9.78
C THR A 255 -30.28 -9.35 -8.81
N VAL A 256 -30.13 -8.18 -8.19
CA VAL A 256 -29.17 -7.95 -7.11
C VAL A 256 -29.91 -7.89 -5.79
N SER A 257 -29.35 -8.55 -4.79
CA SER A 257 -29.86 -8.61 -3.43
C SER A 257 -28.87 -7.95 -2.48
N PHE A 258 -29.37 -7.13 -1.55
CA PHE A 258 -28.54 -6.41 -0.60
C PHE A 258 -29.33 -6.04 0.67
N VAL A 259 -28.61 -5.85 1.78
CA VAL A 259 -29.13 -5.27 3.02
C VAL A 259 -28.70 -3.82 3.09
N VAL A 260 -29.65 -2.93 3.36
CA VAL A 260 -29.36 -1.55 3.77
C VAL A 260 -29.62 -1.43 5.26
N ALA A 261 -28.69 -0.81 5.98
CA ALA A 261 -28.83 -0.51 7.41
C ALA A 261 -28.57 0.98 7.64
N ASP A 262 -29.29 1.60 8.56
CA ASP A 262 -29.03 2.95 9.05
C ASP A 262 -29.19 2.98 10.57
N GLY A 263 -28.07 2.96 11.29
CA GLY A 263 -28.04 2.69 12.72
C GLY A 263 -28.62 1.29 13.04
N GLU A 264 -29.61 1.25 13.92
CA GLU A 264 -30.25 0.02 14.42
C GLU A 264 -31.36 -0.53 13.50
N ILE A 265 -31.69 0.18 12.42
CA ILE A 265 -32.77 -0.22 11.50
C ILE A 265 -32.15 -0.75 10.21
N SER A 266 -32.63 -1.91 9.76
CA SER A 266 -32.19 -2.51 8.50
C SER A 266 -33.36 -2.94 7.62
N GLN A 267 -33.07 -3.17 6.34
CA GLN A 267 -34.01 -3.71 5.38
C GLN A 267 -33.28 -4.56 4.33
N GLN A 268 -33.81 -5.74 4.05
CA GLN A 268 -33.43 -6.58 2.91
C GLN A 268 -34.14 -6.08 1.65
N ILE A 269 -33.40 -5.86 0.58
CA ILE A 269 -33.91 -5.40 -0.71
C ILE A 269 -33.39 -6.34 -1.81
N SER A 270 -34.28 -6.76 -2.70
CA SER A 270 -33.94 -7.47 -3.94
C SER A 270 -34.56 -6.73 -5.11
N HIS A 271 -33.74 -6.32 -6.08
CA HIS A 271 -34.18 -5.48 -7.20
C HIS A 271 -33.49 -5.88 -8.50
N GLN A 272 -34.18 -5.76 -9.63
CA GLN A 272 -33.56 -5.97 -10.94
C GLN A 272 -32.75 -4.76 -11.38
N VAL A 273 -31.57 -5.02 -11.93
CA VAL A 273 -30.66 -3.98 -12.41
C VAL A 273 -31.13 -3.48 -13.78
N SER A 274 -31.19 -2.16 -13.93
CA SER A 274 -31.54 -1.48 -15.18
C SER A 274 -30.35 -0.70 -15.75
N THR A 275 -30.42 -0.22 -16.99
CA THR A 275 -29.39 0.68 -17.51
C THR A 275 -29.47 2.03 -16.79
N PHE A 276 -28.38 2.47 -16.17
CA PHE A 276 -28.38 3.74 -15.47
C PHE A 276 -28.27 4.91 -16.45
N THR A 277 -29.21 5.85 -16.39
CA THR A 277 -29.26 7.05 -17.26
C THR A 277 -29.00 8.35 -16.49
N GLY A 278 -28.69 8.27 -15.19
CA GLY A 278 -28.37 9.42 -14.35
C GLY A 278 -26.91 9.88 -14.47
N THR A 279 -26.60 11.06 -13.92
CA THR A 279 -25.23 11.59 -13.85
C THR A 279 -24.60 11.22 -12.51
N ILE A 280 -23.57 10.38 -12.50
CA ILE A 280 -22.87 9.99 -11.27
C ILE A 280 -21.79 11.02 -10.97
N ALA A 281 -21.86 11.67 -9.80
CA ALA A 281 -20.74 12.41 -9.24
C ALA A 281 -19.80 11.40 -8.55
N SER A 282 -18.84 10.81 -9.27
CA SER A 282 -17.90 9.85 -8.68
C SER A 282 -16.88 10.58 -7.79
N LYS A 283 -16.99 10.44 -6.47
CA LYS A 283 -15.94 10.84 -5.53
C LYS A 283 -15.11 9.62 -5.14
N VAL A 284 -14.05 9.36 -5.91
CA VAL A 284 -13.10 8.26 -5.66
C VAL A 284 -12.45 8.43 -4.29
N SER A 285 -12.65 7.46 -3.41
CA SER A 285 -12.08 7.38 -2.06
C SER A 285 -10.77 6.59 -2.07
N GLY A 286 -9.77 7.11 -2.80
CA GLY A 286 -8.34 6.93 -2.55
C GLY A 286 -7.77 8.33 -2.33
N ALA A 287 -6.50 8.50 -1.93
CA ALA A 287 -5.87 9.82 -1.88
C ALA A 287 -6.30 10.61 -3.13
N SER A 288 -7.02 11.72 -2.95
CA SER A 288 -7.87 12.23 -4.03
C SER A 288 -7.02 12.40 -5.28
N LEU A 289 -7.50 12.03 -6.47
CA LEU A 289 -6.71 12.15 -7.71
C LEU A 289 -6.02 13.52 -7.80
N TRP A 290 -6.70 14.55 -7.28
CA TRP A 290 -6.15 15.89 -7.05
C TRP A 290 -4.91 15.95 -6.14
N GLN A 291 -4.90 15.28 -4.98
CA GLN A 291 -3.72 15.14 -4.11
C GLN A 291 -2.56 14.45 -4.83
N VAL A 292 -2.80 13.35 -5.55
CA VAL A 292 -1.75 12.64 -6.30
C VAL A 292 -1.19 13.54 -7.40
N MET A 293 -2.05 14.24 -8.14
CA MET A 293 -1.64 15.24 -9.14
C MET A 293 -0.87 16.40 -8.52
N LEU A 294 -1.28 16.88 -7.34
CA LEU A 294 -0.59 17.94 -6.61
C LEU A 294 0.81 17.48 -6.17
N PHE A 295 0.96 16.26 -5.65
CA PHE A 295 2.25 15.70 -5.30
C PHE A 295 3.14 15.45 -6.53
N ALA A 296 2.58 14.96 -7.64
CA ALA A 296 3.31 14.80 -8.89
C ALA A 296 3.79 16.14 -9.47
N LEU A 297 2.94 17.17 -9.40
CA LEU A 297 3.28 18.53 -9.82
C LEU A 297 4.35 19.16 -8.91
N LEU A 298 4.22 18.99 -7.59
CA LEU A 298 5.24 19.40 -6.62
C LEU A 298 6.56 18.66 -6.83
N GLY A 299 6.50 17.36 -7.10
CA GLY A 299 7.66 16.53 -7.45
C GLY A 299 8.38 17.08 -8.68
N GLY A 300 7.65 17.37 -9.75
CA GLY A 300 8.19 18.02 -10.95
C GLY A 300 8.81 19.39 -10.66
N LEU A 301 8.18 20.19 -9.79
CA LEU A 301 8.73 21.48 -9.37
C LEU A 301 10.05 21.31 -8.59
N ILE A 302 10.13 20.32 -7.70
CA ILE A 302 11.34 19.99 -6.94
C ILE A 302 12.50 19.59 -7.86
N LEU A 303 12.23 18.95 -9.01
CA LEU A 303 13.28 18.61 -9.99
C LEU A 303 14.04 19.85 -10.50
N ASN A 304 13.43 21.04 -10.50
CA ASN A 304 14.11 22.27 -10.89
C ASN A 304 15.12 22.77 -9.83
N LEU A 305 14.94 22.40 -8.56
CA LEU A 305 15.86 22.76 -7.48
C LEU A 305 17.13 21.89 -7.49
N MET A 306 17.15 20.84 -8.31
CA MET A 306 18.29 19.95 -8.38
C MET A 306 19.49 20.62 -9.06
N PRO A 307 20.71 20.36 -8.55
CA PRO A 307 21.91 21.08 -8.97
C PRO A 307 22.29 20.89 -10.46
N CYS A 308 21.75 19.90 -11.19
CA CYS A 308 21.99 19.73 -12.64
C CYS A 308 21.09 20.59 -13.53
N VAL A 309 19.91 21.01 -13.06
CA VAL A 309 18.91 21.71 -13.89
C VAL A 309 19.15 23.21 -13.88
N LEU A 310 19.54 23.74 -12.71
CA LEU A 310 19.82 25.16 -12.49
C LEU A 310 20.86 25.76 -13.47
N PRO A 311 21.96 25.08 -13.85
CA PRO A 311 22.92 25.59 -14.84
C PRO A 311 22.30 25.78 -16.22
N VAL A 312 21.46 24.85 -16.68
CA VAL A 312 20.79 24.92 -17.98
C VAL A 312 19.75 26.05 -17.99
N LEU A 313 19.01 26.19 -16.89
CA LEU A 313 18.07 27.29 -16.68
C LEU A 313 18.80 28.64 -16.71
N ALA A 314 19.93 28.77 -16.00
CA ALA A 314 20.72 29.99 -15.96
C ALA A 314 21.30 30.37 -17.34
N MET A 315 21.77 29.40 -18.13
CA MET A 315 22.22 29.63 -19.49
C MET A 315 21.09 30.12 -20.40
N LYS A 316 19.89 29.52 -20.30
CA LYS A 316 18.71 29.97 -21.06
C LYS A 316 18.30 31.40 -20.67
N LEU A 317 18.19 31.67 -19.37
CA LEU A 317 17.85 33.00 -18.87
C LEU A 317 18.87 34.04 -19.34
N GLY A 318 20.17 33.70 -19.34
CA GLY A 318 21.23 34.56 -19.88
C GLY A 318 21.08 34.86 -21.37
N SER A 319 20.68 33.87 -22.19
CA SER A 319 20.45 34.07 -23.62
C SER A 319 19.26 34.99 -23.93
N VAL A 320 18.25 35.01 -23.06
CA VAL A 320 17.05 35.86 -23.21
C VAL A 320 17.34 37.31 -22.84
N LEU A 321 18.25 37.54 -21.88
CA LEU A 321 18.72 38.88 -21.53
C LEU A 321 19.54 39.56 -22.64
N MET A 322 19.96 38.81 -23.67
CA MET A 322 20.67 39.33 -24.86
C MET A 322 19.73 39.62 -26.04
N VAL A 323 18.43 39.31 -25.93
CA VAL A 323 17.43 39.62 -26.98
C VAL A 323 17.11 41.13 -26.91
N PRO A 324 17.21 41.87 -28.04
CA PRO A 324 16.90 43.29 -28.08
C PRO A 324 15.49 43.59 -27.55
N HIS A 325 15.36 44.71 -26.82
CA HIS A 325 14.10 45.16 -26.25
C HIS A 325 13.02 45.36 -27.33
N GLY A 326 11.94 44.55 -27.31
CA GLY A 326 10.76 44.80 -28.17
C GLY A 326 9.91 43.59 -28.56
N GLU A 327 10.48 42.38 -28.63
CA GLU A 327 9.74 41.21 -29.14
C GLU A 327 9.30 40.25 -28.02
N GLN A 328 8.28 40.62 -27.25
CA GLN A 328 7.74 39.72 -26.21
C GLN A 328 7.20 38.40 -26.78
N ASN A 329 6.70 38.43 -28.02
CA ASN A 329 6.11 37.26 -28.67
C ASN A 329 7.17 36.22 -29.07
N THR A 330 8.38 36.64 -29.43
CA THR A 330 9.47 35.71 -29.72
C THR A 330 9.95 35.05 -28.44
N ILE A 331 10.12 35.80 -27.34
CA ILE A 331 10.46 35.25 -26.01
C ILE A 331 9.44 34.20 -25.57
N ARG A 332 8.12 34.50 -25.66
CA ARG A 332 7.05 33.55 -25.32
C ARG A 332 7.14 32.25 -26.12
N ARG A 333 7.30 32.36 -27.44
CA ARG A 333 7.39 31.20 -28.33
C ARG A 333 8.60 30.33 -28.00
N GLN A 334 9.75 30.93 -27.68
CA GLN A 334 10.96 30.20 -27.31
C GLN A 334 10.79 29.39 -26.02
N PHE A 335 10.16 29.95 -24.99
CA PHE A 335 9.91 29.25 -23.72
C PHE A 335 8.83 28.17 -23.85
N LEU A 336 7.77 28.40 -24.64
CA LEU A 336 6.75 27.38 -24.92
C LEU A 336 7.34 26.19 -25.69
N LEU A 337 8.20 26.44 -26.67
CA LEU A 337 8.89 25.38 -27.41
C LEU A 337 9.83 24.59 -26.52
N SER A 338 10.56 25.25 -25.63
CA SER A 338 11.37 24.57 -24.62
C SER A 338 10.48 23.71 -23.72
N SER A 339 9.40 24.25 -23.16
CA SER A 339 8.40 23.53 -22.33
C SER A 339 7.84 22.28 -23.04
N LEU A 340 7.50 22.40 -24.32
CA LEU A 340 7.02 21.29 -25.15
C LEU A 340 8.07 20.18 -25.25
N GLY A 341 9.36 20.52 -25.33
CA GLY A 341 10.46 19.55 -25.33
C GLY A 341 10.53 18.71 -24.05
N ILE A 342 10.25 19.29 -22.88
CA ILE A 342 10.20 18.55 -21.61
C ILE A 342 8.99 17.64 -21.54
N LEU A 343 7.80 18.16 -21.91
CA LEU A 343 6.57 17.36 -21.92
C LEU A 343 6.70 16.15 -22.84
N VAL A 344 7.21 16.34 -24.07
CA VAL A 344 7.47 15.24 -25.00
C VAL A 344 8.48 14.25 -24.43
N SER A 345 9.51 14.71 -23.71
CA SER A 345 10.49 13.81 -23.07
C SER A 345 9.84 12.95 -21.98
N PHE A 346 8.97 13.53 -21.14
CA PHE A 346 8.23 12.77 -20.12
C PHE A 346 7.19 11.83 -20.71
N TRP A 347 6.49 12.22 -21.78
CA TRP A 347 5.59 11.32 -22.50
C TRP A 347 6.34 10.18 -23.18
N LEU A 348 7.54 10.43 -23.71
CA LEU A 348 8.38 9.37 -24.28
C LEU A 348 8.86 8.40 -23.20
N LEU A 349 9.17 8.90 -21.99
CA LEU A 349 9.45 8.05 -20.82
C LEU A 349 8.21 7.24 -20.41
N ALA A 350 7.01 7.84 -20.37
CA ALA A 350 5.76 7.15 -20.07
C ALA A 350 5.44 6.06 -21.10
N LEU A 351 5.66 6.34 -22.39
CA LEU A 351 5.54 5.38 -23.48
C LEU A 351 6.52 4.21 -23.33
N LEU A 352 7.78 4.51 -23.00
CA LEU A 352 8.79 3.47 -22.75
C LEU A 352 8.37 2.56 -21.58
N MET A 353 7.89 3.14 -20.47
CA MET A 353 7.40 2.35 -19.32
C MET A 353 6.16 1.52 -19.67
N THR A 354 5.23 2.10 -20.42
CA THR A 354 4.06 1.40 -20.98
C THR A 354 4.50 0.16 -21.78
N LEU A 355 5.46 0.31 -22.69
CA LEU A 355 5.96 -0.80 -23.51
C LEU A 355 6.66 -1.87 -22.67
N LEU A 356 7.45 -1.47 -21.67
CA LEU A 356 8.12 -2.39 -20.76
C LEU A 356 7.14 -3.18 -19.90
N ARG A 357 6.05 -2.55 -19.45
CA ARG A 357 4.98 -3.20 -18.66
C ARG A 357 4.25 -4.26 -19.49
N VAL A 358 3.89 -3.94 -20.74
CA VAL A 358 3.23 -4.90 -21.67
C VAL A 358 4.15 -6.08 -22.00
N GLY A 359 5.47 -5.87 -22.04
CA GLY A 359 6.45 -6.93 -22.30
C GLY A 359 6.67 -7.91 -21.14
N GLN A 360 6.01 -7.76 -19.98
CA GLN A 360 6.23 -8.54 -18.74
C GLN A 360 7.69 -8.53 -18.23
N GLN A 361 8.55 -7.71 -18.85
CA GLN A 361 9.91 -7.42 -18.43
C GLN A 361 9.82 -6.22 -17.48
N ALA A 362 9.22 -6.42 -16.30
CA ALA A 362 9.17 -5.41 -15.25
C ALA A 362 10.56 -5.23 -14.63
N VAL A 363 11.44 -4.59 -15.39
CA VAL A 363 12.84 -4.35 -15.06
C VAL A 363 12.88 -3.09 -14.21
N GLY A 364 13.19 -3.25 -12.92
CA GLY A 364 13.32 -2.15 -11.96
C GLY A 364 14.16 -1.00 -12.53
N TRP A 365 13.59 0.20 -12.52
CA TRP A 365 14.16 1.42 -13.13
C TRP A 365 15.58 1.75 -12.60
N GLY A 366 15.96 1.24 -11.42
CA GLY A 366 17.28 1.40 -10.80
C GLY A 366 18.41 0.50 -11.33
N ILE A 367 18.12 -0.52 -12.16
CA ILE A 367 19.12 -1.49 -12.64
C ILE A 367 20.25 -0.82 -13.45
N GLN A 368 20.02 0.38 -14.00
CA GLN A 368 21.06 1.17 -14.68
C GLN A 368 22.25 1.49 -13.75
N PHE A 369 22.02 1.69 -12.45
CA PHE A 369 23.07 1.96 -11.46
C PHE A 369 23.88 0.72 -11.06
N GLN A 370 23.46 -0.49 -11.47
CA GLN A 370 24.28 -1.68 -11.32
C GLN A 370 25.34 -1.81 -12.44
N ASN A 371 25.23 -1.01 -13.51
CA ASN A 371 26.17 -1.05 -14.63
C ASN A 371 27.31 -0.03 -14.42
N PRO A 372 28.58 -0.46 -14.24
CA PRO A 372 29.70 0.44 -13.99
C PRO A 372 29.97 1.41 -15.16
N TRP A 373 29.65 1.02 -16.40
CA TRP A 373 29.81 1.89 -17.57
C TRP A 373 28.83 3.06 -17.55
N PHE A 374 27.59 2.81 -17.14
CA PHE A 374 26.58 3.86 -17.00
C PHE A 374 26.98 4.85 -15.90
N ILE A 375 27.40 4.35 -14.73
CA ILE A 375 27.88 5.23 -13.66
C ILE A 375 29.12 6.02 -14.11
N GLY A 376 30.08 5.37 -14.78
CA GLY A 376 31.27 6.03 -15.31
C GLY A 376 30.95 7.14 -16.31
N PHE A 377 30.02 6.90 -17.23
CA PHE A 377 29.50 7.93 -18.14
C PHE A 377 28.88 9.10 -17.36
N MET A 378 28.11 8.81 -16.31
CA MET A 378 27.48 9.86 -15.51
C MET A 378 28.47 10.66 -14.68
N VAL A 379 29.49 10.02 -14.12
CA VAL A 379 30.61 10.70 -13.45
C VAL A 379 31.31 11.64 -14.43
N LEU A 380 31.58 11.21 -15.67
CA LEU A 380 32.22 12.04 -16.68
C LEU A 380 31.38 13.29 -17.02
N VAL A 381 30.08 13.12 -17.24
CA VAL A 381 29.17 14.23 -17.56
C VAL A 381 29.09 15.21 -16.38
N THR A 382 28.85 14.72 -15.16
CA THR A 382 28.75 15.56 -13.96
C THR A 382 30.08 16.25 -13.61
N ALA A 383 31.21 15.59 -13.83
CA ALA A 383 32.55 16.17 -13.71
C ALA A 383 32.76 17.34 -14.67
N LEU A 384 32.34 17.19 -15.94
CA LEU A 384 32.47 18.23 -16.96
C LEU A 384 31.60 19.46 -16.62
N PHE A 385 30.38 19.25 -16.14
CA PHE A 385 29.51 20.33 -15.68
C PHE A 385 30.02 21.00 -14.41
N THR A 386 30.60 20.23 -13.48
CA THR A 386 31.26 20.76 -12.28
C THR A 386 32.42 21.69 -12.69
N ALA A 387 33.24 21.27 -13.65
CA ALA A 387 34.33 22.09 -14.18
C ALA A 387 33.82 23.35 -14.90
N ASN A 388 32.71 23.26 -15.64
CA ASN A 388 32.05 24.41 -16.27
C ASN A 388 31.53 25.41 -15.23
N LEU A 389 30.86 24.95 -14.17
CA LEU A 389 30.32 25.80 -13.11
C LEU A 389 31.43 26.52 -12.32
N PHE A 390 32.56 25.86 -12.09
CA PHE A 390 33.74 26.51 -11.55
C PHE A 390 34.41 27.48 -12.54
N GLY A 391 33.93 27.61 -13.78
CA GLY A 391 34.45 28.54 -14.79
C GLY A 391 35.81 28.15 -15.35
N LEU A 392 36.15 26.86 -15.29
CA LEU A 392 37.40 26.32 -15.84
C LEU A 392 37.34 26.28 -17.37
N PHE A 393 36.18 25.97 -17.91
CA PHE A 393 35.89 25.93 -19.33
C PHE A 393 34.57 26.65 -19.59
N GLU A 394 34.60 27.63 -20.48
CA GLU A 394 33.40 28.08 -21.16
C GLU A 394 33.33 27.27 -22.44
N ILE A 395 32.21 26.58 -22.69
CA ILE A 395 31.94 25.94 -23.98
C ILE A 395 31.66 27.08 -24.98
N ASN A 396 32.72 27.81 -25.35
CA ASN A 396 32.69 28.72 -26.47
C ASN A 396 32.82 27.83 -27.71
N LEU A 397 31.66 27.46 -28.29
CA LEU A 397 31.62 26.94 -29.65
C LEU A 397 32.50 27.86 -30.50
N GLY A 398 33.58 27.32 -31.07
CA GLY A 398 34.55 28.12 -31.82
C GLY A 398 33.82 28.99 -32.83
N SER A 399 34.30 30.20 -33.10
CA SER A 399 33.59 31.20 -33.91
C SER A 399 33.02 30.63 -35.21
N LYS A 400 33.73 29.70 -35.87
CA LYS A 400 33.24 29.01 -37.08
C LYS A 400 32.06 28.06 -36.84
N ALA A 401 32.03 27.33 -35.72
CA ALA A 401 30.91 26.47 -35.33
C ALA A 401 29.73 27.30 -34.83
N ASN A 402 29.98 28.36 -34.07
CA ASN A 402 28.93 29.27 -33.60
C ASN A 402 28.32 30.07 -34.78
N THR A 403 29.15 30.52 -35.73
CA THR A 403 28.68 31.13 -36.97
C THR A 403 27.97 30.11 -37.86
N ARG A 404 28.44 28.87 -38.02
CA ARG A 404 27.68 27.83 -38.77
C ARG A 404 26.38 27.44 -38.07
N LEU A 405 26.32 27.40 -36.75
CA LEU A 405 25.07 27.12 -36.04
C LEU A 405 24.11 28.32 -36.13
N ALA A 406 24.64 29.55 -36.12
CA ALA A 406 23.88 30.77 -36.32
C ALA A 406 23.45 31.01 -37.78
N THR A 407 24.19 30.50 -38.78
CA THR A 407 23.87 30.67 -40.21
C THR A 407 23.21 29.44 -40.86
N ALA A 408 23.48 28.23 -40.38
CA ALA A 408 22.79 27.00 -40.82
C ALA A 408 21.55 26.68 -39.97
N GLY A 409 21.44 27.25 -38.76
CA GLY A 409 20.26 27.20 -37.91
C GLY A 409 19.50 28.52 -37.91
N GLY A 410 19.12 29.03 -39.09
CA GLY A 410 18.44 30.31 -39.22
C GLY A 410 17.20 30.38 -38.33
N HIS A 411 17.12 31.36 -37.42
CA HIS A 411 15.93 31.73 -36.62
C HIS A 411 15.02 30.57 -36.16
N GLY A 412 15.60 29.38 -35.93
CA GLY A 412 14.88 28.13 -35.99
C GLY A 412 14.30 27.76 -34.64
N SER A 413 12.98 27.88 -34.52
CA SER A 413 12.19 27.42 -33.36
C SER A 413 12.57 26.02 -32.82
N SER A 414 13.12 25.13 -33.64
CA SER A 414 13.55 23.77 -33.25
C SER A 414 14.70 23.72 -32.24
N GLY A 415 15.61 24.69 -32.23
CA GLY A 415 16.73 24.71 -31.28
C GLY A 415 16.28 24.84 -29.82
N HIS A 416 15.18 25.55 -29.59
CA HIS A 416 14.61 25.71 -28.26
C HIS A 416 13.86 24.47 -27.77
N PHE A 417 13.26 23.71 -28.68
CA PHE A 417 12.65 22.41 -28.36
C PHE A 417 13.71 21.40 -27.91
N TRP A 418 14.77 21.22 -28.70
CA TRP A 418 15.88 20.31 -28.35
C TRP A 418 16.57 20.70 -27.05
N GLN A 419 16.67 22.00 -26.76
CA GLN A 419 17.19 22.47 -25.48
C GLN A 419 16.35 21.97 -24.28
N GLY A 420 15.03 21.89 -24.41
CA GLY A 420 14.15 21.30 -23.38
C GLY A 420 14.39 19.79 -23.22
N VAL A 421 14.58 19.06 -24.33
CA VAL A 421 14.93 17.65 -24.31
C VAL A 421 16.28 17.42 -23.62
N PHE A 422 17.31 18.21 -23.97
CA PHE A 422 18.63 18.15 -23.34
C PHE A 422 18.56 18.49 -21.84
N ALA A 423 17.75 19.48 -21.46
CA ALA A 423 17.55 19.82 -20.05
C ALA A 423 16.96 18.64 -19.26
N THR A 424 15.99 17.93 -19.84
CA THR A 424 15.37 16.75 -19.23
C THR A 424 16.37 15.60 -19.13
N LEU A 425 17.09 15.30 -20.21
CA LEU A 425 18.10 14.23 -20.26
C LEU A 425 19.23 14.43 -19.23
N LEU A 426 19.69 15.66 -19.05
CA LEU A 426 20.72 16.01 -18.06
C LEU A 426 20.18 16.02 -16.62
N ALA A 427 18.87 16.18 -16.43
CA ALA A 427 18.23 16.18 -15.11
C ALA A 427 18.04 14.76 -14.55
N THR A 428 17.69 13.79 -15.41
CA THR A 428 17.42 12.38 -15.08
C THR A 428 18.41 11.73 -14.09
N PRO A 429 19.74 11.92 -14.21
CA PRO A 429 20.70 11.22 -13.37
C PRO A 429 20.74 11.72 -11.93
N CYS A 430 20.58 13.03 -11.71
CA CYS A 430 20.54 13.59 -10.35
C CYS A 430 19.12 13.59 -9.76
N SER A 431 18.10 13.34 -10.58
CA SER A 431 16.74 13.11 -10.14
C SER A 431 16.41 11.66 -9.86
N ALA A 432 17.29 10.71 -10.19
CA ALA A 432 17.02 9.30 -10.07
C ALA A 432 16.48 8.84 -8.69
N PRO A 433 16.97 9.31 -7.54
CA PRO A 433 16.40 8.92 -6.25
C PRO A 433 14.93 9.34 -6.05
N PHE A 434 14.53 10.46 -6.65
CA PHE A 434 13.18 11.03 -6.48
C PHE A 434 12.24 10.59 -7.60
N LEU A 435 12.75 10.47 -8.82
CA LEU A 435 12.00 9.98 -9.96
C LEU A 435 11.76 8.47 -9.84
N GLY A 436 12.69 7.71 -9.24
CA GLY A 436 12.58 6.27 -9.09
C GLY A 436 11.38 5.81 -8.25
N THR A 437 11.06 6.53 -7.16
CA THR A 437 9.87 6.23 -6.34
C THR A 437 8.58 6.57 -7.07
N ALA A 438 8.55 7.71 -7.78
CA ALA A 438 7.41 8.10 -8.61
C ALA A 438 7.16 7.09 -9.75
N VAL A 439 8.22 6.60 -10.39
CA VAL A 439 8.13 5.57 -11.44
C VAL A 439 7.68 4.23 -10.88
N ALA A 440 8.19 3.81 -9.71
CA ALA A 440 7.76 2.57 -9.06
C ALA A 440 6.26 2.59 -8.72
N PHE A 441 5.78 3.70 -8.17
CA PHE A 441 4.35 3.90 -7.92
C PHE A 441 3.53 3.92 -9.21
N ALA A 442 4.00 4.65 -10.24
CA ALA A 442 3.31 4.73 -11.53
C ALA A 442 3.23 3.36 -12.25
N LEU A 443 4.20 2.46 -12.04
CA LEU A 443 4.17 1.09 -12.57
C LEU A 443 3.12 0.20 -11.88
N ALA A 444 2.75 0.51 -10.63
CA ALA A 444 1.70 -0.19 -9.89
C ALA A 444 0.29 0.35 -10.20
N ALA A 445 0.17 1.65 -10.51
CA ALA A 445 -1.10 2.32 -10.82
C ALA A 445 -1.74 1.85 -12.15
N PRO A 446 -3.06 2.04 -12.37
CA PRO A 446 -3.71 1.76 -13.66
C PRO A 446 -3.13 2.62 -14.79
N MET A 447 -3.33 2.18 -16.03
CA MET A 447 -2.66 2.75 -17.21
C MET A 447 -2.92 4.25 -17.39
N GLU A 448 -4.14 4.70 -17.12
CA GLU A 448 -4.53 6.10 -17.27
C GLU A 448 -3.82 7.00 -16.24
N GLU A 449 -3.68 6.52 -15.01
CA GLU A 449 -2.99 7.23 -13.93
C GLU A 449 -1.50 7.39 -14.21
N LEU A 450 -0.84 6.39 -14.82
CA LEU A 450 0.56 6.49 -15.23
C LEU A 450 0.78 7.70 -16.14
N TRP A 451 -0.03 7.84 -17.20
CA TRP A 451 0.08 8.95 -18.14
C TRP A 451 -0.25 10.31 -17.51
N LEU A 452 -1.22 10.35 -16.59
CA LEU A 452 -1.55 11.54 -15.81
C LEU A 452 -0.39 11.97 -14.90
N ILE A 453 0.26 11.04 -14.19
CA ILE A 453 1.39 11.32 -13.29
C ILE A 453 2.58 11.87 -14.08
N PHE A 454 2.98 11.23 -15.18
CA PHE A 454 4.08 11.72 -16.01
C PHE A 454 3.79 13.09 -16.64
N THR A 455 2.53 13.34 -17.01
CA THR A 455 2.10 14.65 -17.51
C THR A 455 2.17 15.71 -16.41
N ALA A 456 1.65 15.43 -15.21
CA ALA A 456 1.71 16.33 -14.08
C ALA A 456 3.16 16.65 -13.67
N LEU A 457 4.03 15.65 -13.68
CA LEU A 457 5.45 15.81 -13.36
C LEU A 457 6.21 16.62 -14.42
N GLY A 458 5.89 16.41 -15.71
CA GLY A 458 6.40 17.25 -16.81
C GLY A 458 5.90 18.69 -16.76
N ILE A 459 4.63 18.92 -16.38
CA ILE A 459 4.08 20.26 -16.14
C ILE A 459 4.80 20.92 -14.96
N GLY A 460 4.99 20.20 -13.85
CA GLY A 460 5.74 20.68 -12.69
C GLY A 460 7.18 21.07 -13.04
N MET A 461 7.89 20.24 -13.81
CA MET A 461 9.24 20.56 -14.27
C MET A 461 9.25 21.77 -15.21
N SER A 462 8.24 21.91 -16.07
CA SER A 462 8.16 23.01 -17.02
C SER A 462 7.60 24.32 -16.47
N LEU A 463 7.08 24.29 -15.24
CA LEU A 463 6.43 25.42 -14.58
C LEU A 463 7.27 26.71 -14.57
N PRO A 464 8.59 26.70 -14.28
CA PRO A 464 9.41 27.91 -14.36
C PRO A 464 9.46 28.53 -15.76
N TRP A 465 9.50 27.71 -16.82
CA TRP A 465 9.50 28.19 -18.20
C TRP A 465 8.13 28.68 -18.64
N LEU A 466 7.06 27.97 -18.27
CA LEU A 466 5.67 28.38 -18.52
C LEU A 466 5.33 29.70 -17.83
N LEU A 467 5.82 29.90 -16.61
CA LEU A 467 5.59 31.12 -15.83
C LEU A 467 6.26 32.34 -16.46
N ILE A 468 7.47 32.18 -17.01
CA ILE A 468 8.16 33.24 -17.79
C ILE A 468 7.45 33.48 -19.13
N ALA A 469 6.91 32.44 -19.77
CA ALA A 469 6.11 32.60 -21.00
C ALA A 469 4.79 33.33 -20.74
N ALA A 470 4.07 33.01 -19.65
CA ALA A 470 2.83 33.67 -19.27
C ALA A 470 3.06 35.14 -18.92
N PHE A 471 4.08 35.40 -18.09
CA PHE A 471 4.43 36.74 -17.60
C PHE A 471 5.85 37.15 -18.02
N PRO A 472 6.06 37.64 -19.26
CA PRO A 472 7.36 38.11 -19.73
C PRO A 472 7.96 39.22 -18.86
N ALA A 473 7.13 39.94 -18.09
CA ALA A 473 7.58 40.97 -17.15
C ALA A 473 8.47 40.43 -16.02
N ILE A 474 8.32 39.14 -15.64
CA ILE A 474 9.14 38.50 -14.59
C ILE A 474 10.61 38.43 -15.01
N SER A 475 10.88 38.31 -16.32
CA SER A 475 12.26 38.37 -16.84
C SER A 475 12.96 39.70 -16.55
N ARG A 476 12.21 40.78 -16.30
CA ARG A 476 12.74 42.11 -15.95
C ARG A 476 13.08 42.25 -14.47
N LEU A 477 12.54 41.38 -13.62
CA LEU A 477 12.81 41.36 -12.17
C LEU A 477 14.10 40.59 -11.85
N LEU A 478 14.63 39.81 -12.79
CA LEU A 478 15.83 39.02 -12.58
C LEU A 478 17.06 39.93 -12.43
N PRO A 479 17.89 39.74 -11.37
CA PRO A 479 19.07 40.55 -11.14
C PRO A 479 20.06 40.37 -12.29
N LYS A 480 20.67 41.49 -12.73
CA LYS A 480 21.71 41.46 -13.76
C LYS A 480 22.85 40.51 -13.34
N PRO A 481 23.43 39.73 -14.27
CA PRO A 481 24.57 38.85 -13.96
C PRO A 481 25.70 39.67 -13.35
N GLY A 482 26.09 39.34 -12.13
CA GLY A 482 27.10 40.04 -11.34
C GLY A 482 27.69 39.13 -10.25
N MET A 483 28.20 39.72 -9.16
CA MET A 483 28.89 38.96 -8.10
C MET A 483 28.03 37.87 -7.43
N TRP A 484 26.71 38.07 -7.35
CA TRP A 484 25.79 37.05 -6.80
C TRP A 484 25.75 35.78 -7.66
N MET A 485 25.81 35.92 -8.99
CA MET A 485 25.81 34.78 -9.91
C MET A 485 27.10 33.95 -9.79
N LEU A 486 28.24 34.58 -9.48
CA LEU A 486 29.49 33.87 -9.20
C LEU A 486 29.40 33.05 -7.91
N LYS A 487 28.79 33.60 -6.84
CA LYS A 487 28.54 32.85 -5.60
C LYS A 487 27.57 31.68 -5.82
N LEU A 488 26.49 31.90 -6.56
CA LEU A 488 25.52 30.86 -6.90
C LEU A 488 26.17 29.73 -7.71
N ARG A 489 26.96 30.06 -8.74
CA ARG A 489 27.71 29.07 -9.53
C ARG A 489 28.69 28.26 -8.67
N ALA A 490 29.37 28.89 -7.71
CA ALA A 490 30.26 28.19 -6.80
C ALA A 490 29.51 27.24 -5.84
N ILE A 491 28.36 27.65 -5.30
CA ILE A 491 27.51 26.79 -4.44
C ILE A 491 26.99 25.59 -5.24
N LEU A 492 26.46 25.82 -6.44
CA LEU A 492 25.94 24.76 -7.31
C LEU A 492 27.05 23.82 -7.80
N GLY A 493 28.23 24.36 -8.11
CA GLY A 493 29.42 23.57 -8.47
C GLY A 493 29.89 22.69 -7.31
N LEU A 494 29.83 23.19 -6.08
CA LEU A 494 30.14 22.39 -4.88
C LEU A 494 29.12 21.28 -4.65
N MET A 495 27.82 21.56 -4.77
CA MET A 495 26.78 20.53 -4.67
C MET A 495 26.93 19.46 -5.75
N MET A 496 27.24 19.85 -6.99
CA MET A 496 27.55 18.92 -8.08
C MET A 496 28.81 18.09 -7.81
N LEU A 497 29.86 18.69 -7.25
CA LEU A 497 31.07 17.96 -6.87
C LEU A 497 30.75 16.85 -5.86
N VAL A 498 29.91 17.13 -4.86
CA VAL A 498 29.45 16.14 -3.89
C VAL A 498 28.71 14.99 -4.60
N SER A 499 27.81 15.29 -5.54
CA SER A 499 27.12 14.27 -6.33
C SER A 499 28.08 13.44 -7.19
N SER A 500 29.08 14.04 -7.83
CA SER A 500 30.09 13.31 -8.60
C SER A 500 30.92 12.38 -7.72
N LEU A 501 31.32 12.83 -6.52
CA LEU A 501 32.05 11.98 -5.55
C LEU A 501 31.18 10.83 -5.04
N TRP A 502 29.89 11.07 -4.80
CA TRP A 502 28.93 10.03 -4.45
C TRP A 502 28.75 8.99 -5.57
N LEU A 503 28.66 9.42 -6.83
CA LEU A 503 28.64 8.49 -7.97
C LEU A 503 29.95 7.68 -8.07
N ILE A 504 31.11 8.30 -7.79
CA ILE A 504 32.39 7.58 -7.71
C ILE A 504 32.40 6.56 -6.56
N SER A 505 31.75 6.85 -5.43
CA SER A 505 31.64 5.87 -4.34
C SER A 505 30.81 4.65 -4.74
N LEU A 506 29.81 4.79 -5.63
CA LEU A 506 29.05 3.66 -6.17
C LEU A 506 29.88 2.73 -7.08
N LEU A 507 31.09 3.14 -7.50
CA LEU A 507 32.01 2.24 -8.23
C LEU A 507 32.77 1.28 -7.30
N ILE A 508 32.77 1.52 -5.97
CA ILE A 508 33.50 0.71 -4.99
C ILE A 508 33.15 -0.80 -5.08
N PRO A 509 31.87 -1.21 -5.17
CA PRO A 509 31.51 -2.62 -5.31
C PRO A 509 32.06 -3.26 -6.59
N HIS A 510 32.29 -2.48 -7.66
CA HIS A 510 32.72 -3.00 -8.97
C HIS A 510 34.25 -3.08 -9.11
N PHE A 511 34.97 -2.02 -8.76
CA PHE A 511 36.42 -1.90 -8.97
C PHE A 511 37.24 -1.96 -7.67
N GLY A 512 36.58 -2.08 -6.52
CA GLY A 512 37.19 -2.05 -5.20
C GLY A 512 37.51 -0.64 -4.70
N VAL A 513 37.73 -0.54 -3.40
CA VAL A 513 38.12 0.71 -2.71
C VAL A 513 39.37 1.39 -3.32
N PRO A 514 40.49 0.71 -3.62
CA PRO A 514 41.71 1.41 -4.06
C PRO A 514 41.55 2.07 -5.44
N THR A 515 40.81 1.44 -6.36
CA THR A 515 40.60 1.98 -7.70
C THR A 515 39.65 3.17 -7.68
N SER A 516 38.54 3.08 -6.95
CA SER A 516 37.55 4.16 -6.85
C SER A 516 38.11 5.39 -6.10
N THR A 517 38.90 5.16 -5.05
CA THR A 517 39.62 6.24 -4.34
C THR A 517 40.65 6.90 -5.25
N ALA A 518 41.42 6.15 -6.03
CA ALA A 518 42.34 6.71 -7.02
C ALA A 518 41.61 7.58 -8.06
N ILE A 519 40.48 7.12 -8.59
CA ILE A 519 39.66 7.90 -9.54
C ILE A 519 39.17 9.22 -8.90
N ALA A 520 38.66 9.18 -7.66
CA ALA A 520 38.22 10.37 -6.94
C ALA A 520 39.37 11.37 -6.70
N VAL A 521 40.53 10.88 -6.27
CA VAL A 521 41.72 11.70 -6.03
C VAL A 521 42.21 12.32 -7.34
N ILE A 522 42.34 11.55 -8.42
CA ILE A 522 42.74 12.06 -9.75
C ILE A 522 41.77 13.15 -10.21
N PHE A 523 40.45 12.90 -10.09
CA PHE A 523 39.43 13.88 -10.48
C PHE A 523 39.57 15.20 -9.71
N LEU A 524 39.71 15.13 -8.39
CA LEU A 524 39.86 16.32 -7.56
C LEU A 524 41.20 17.05 -7.79
N VAL A 525 42.31 16.31 -7.99
CA VAL A 525 43.61 16.89 -8.33
C VAL A 525 43.54 17.62 -9.66
N LEU A 526 42.96 17.00 -10.69
CA LEU A 526 42.74 17.64 -11.99
C LEU A 526 41.94 18.94 -11.83
N LEU A 527 40.87 18.91 -11.03
CA LEU A 527 40.04 20.09 -10.78
C LEU A 527 40.84 21.21 -10.10
N VAL A 528 41.63 20.91 -9.07
CA VAL A 528 42.48 21.91 -8.39
C VAL A 528 43.56 22.45 -9.34
N VAL A 529 44.22 21.58 -10.11
CA VAL A 529 45.25 21.97 -11.09
C VAL A 529 44.67 22.91 -12.14
N PHE A 530 43.51 22.58 -12.70
CA PHE A 530 42.84 23.45 -13.68
C PHE A 530 42.44 24.81 -13.08
N ILE A 531 42.01 24.84 -11.81
CA ILE A 531 41.70 26.12 -11.12
C ILE A 531 42.98 26.94 -10.94
N ALA A 532 44.08 26.30 -10.52
CA ALA A 532 45.36 26.97 -10.32
C ALA A 532 45.92 27.57 -11.62
N ILE A 533 45.80 26.84 -12.74
CA ILE A 533 46.25 27.30 -14.06
C ILE A 533 45.43 28.51 -14.54
N LYS A 534 44.10 28.51 -14.37
CA LYS A 534 43.23 29.57 -14.91
C LYS A 534 43.08 30.81 -14.03
N ARG A 535 43.07 30.66 -12.70
CA ARG A 535 42.79 31.76 -11.76
C ARG A 535 43.98 32.11 -10.85
N GLY A 536 45.11 31.43 -11.02
CA GLY A 536 46.31 31.60 -10.21
C GLY A 536 46.24 30.85 -8.87
N VAL A 537 47.42 30.59 -8.30
CA VAL A 537 47.60 29.73 -7.11
C VAL A 537 46.80 30.21 -5.90
N ARG A 538 46.63 31.53 -5.70
CA ARG A 538 45.85 32.10 -4.58
C ARG A 538 44.36 31.73 -4.64
N ALA A 539 43.79 31.61 -5.83
CA ALA A 539 42.40 31.20 -6.01
C ALA A 539 42.20 29.68 -5.89
N ALA A 540 43.29 28.90 -5.95
CA ALA A 540 43.28 27.46 -5.77
C ALA A 540 43.40 27.02 -4.30
N ILE A 541 43.72 27.93 -3.37
CA ILE A 541 43.88 27.61 -1.94
C ILE A 541 42.57 27.09 -1.33
N LEU A 542 41.45 27.78 -1.57
CA LEU A 542 40.15 27.37 -1.04
C LEU A 542 39.66 26.00 -1.58
N PRO A 543 39.68 25.73 -2.90
CA PRO A 543 39.34 24.40 -3.41
C PRO A 543 40.37 23.33 -3.04
N PHE A 544 41.65 23.69 -2.79
CA PHE A 544 42.65 22.76 -2.26
C PHE A 544 42.39 22.40 -0.80
N ILE A 545 41.94 23.35 0.03
CA ILE A 545 41.49 23.07 1.40
C ILE A 545 40.25 22.17 1.37
N LEU A 546 39.28 22.48 0.50
CA LEU A 546 38.12 21.60 0.30
C LEU A 546 38.53 20.21 -0.20
N PHE A 547 39.47 20.12 -1.14
CA PHE A 547 40.04 18.86 -1.58
C PHE A 547 40.69 18.10 -0.44
N ALA A 548 41.51 18.74 0.41
CA ALA A 548 42.15 18.10 1.54
C ALA A 548 41.13 17.61 2.58
N VAL A 549 40.08 18.38 2.84
CA VAL A 549 38.99 18.00 3.74
C VAL A 549 38.15 16.85 3.16
N PHE A 550 37.78 16.91 1.88
CA PHE A 550 36.98 15.87 1.24
C PHE A 550 37.78 14.60 0.96
N ALA A 551 39.03 14.70 0.50
CA ALA A 551 39.92 13.56 0.32
C ALA A 551 40.27 12.93 1.67
N GLY A 552 40.53 13.76 2.71
CA GLY A 552 40.71 13.29 4.07
C GLY A 552 39.48 12.57 4.60
N GLY A 553 38.29 13.15 4.44
CA GLY A 553 37.01 12.53 4.83
C GLY A 553 36.68 11.26 4.04
N PHE A 554 36.99 11.22 2.74
CA PHE A 554 36.74 10.05 1.88
C PHE A 554 37.72 8.90 2.18
N VAL A 555 39.00 9.21 2.42
CA VAL A 555 39.99 8.22 2.88
C VAL A 555 39.61 7.71 4.28
N TRP A 556 39.21 8.60 5.19
CA TRP A 556 38.77 8.21 6.53
C TRP A 556 37.52 7.30 6.48
N MET A 557 36.52 7.67 5.68
CA MET A 557 35.29 6.89 5.47
C MET A 557 35.55 5.50 4.83
N THR A 558 36.52 5.41 3.93
CA THR A 558 36.88 4.13 3.27
C THR A 558 37.81 3.26 4.12
N GLN A 559 38.62 3.85 5.01
CA GLN A 559 39.50 3.13 5.93
C GLN A 559 38.73 2.57 7.14
N GLU A 560 37.65 3.24 7.58
CA GLU A 560 36.70 2.74 8.58
C GLU A 560 35.87 1.54 8.07
N GLN A 561 35.64 1.43 6.76
CA GLN A 561 34.87 0.32 6.19
C GLN A 561 35.62 -1.03 6.24
N HIS A 562 36.95 -1.00 6.43
CA HIS A 562 37.80 -2.20 6.55
C HIS A 562 38.33 -2.45 7.98
N SER A 563 38.35 -1.42 8.84
CA SER A 563 38.83 -1.54 10.21
C SER A 563 37.62 -1.41 11.14
N GLY A 564 37.07 -2.53 11.62
CA GLY A 564 35.82 -2.60 12.41
C GLY A 564 35.79 -1.89 13.76
N SER A 565 36.47 -0.75 13.93
CA SER A 565 36.49 0.06 15.14
C SER A 565 35.98 1.49 14.84
N ARG A 566 34.83 1.80 15.45
CA ARG A 566 34.25 3.14 15.70
C ARG A 566 33.35 3.80 14.65
N SER A 567 32.45 3.05 14.03
CA SER A 567 31.15 3.64 13.68
C SER A 567 30.42 4.02 14.98
N LEU A 568 29.89 5.24 15.08
CA LEU A 568 29.03 5.72 16.18
C LEU A 568 27.75 4.87 16.37
N VAL A 569 27.40 4.05 15.37
CA VAL A 569 26.31 3.07 15.42
C VAL A 569 26.80 1.78 14.75
N LYS A 570 26.98 0.70 15.52
CA LYS A 570 27.56 -0.56 15.03
C LYS A 570 26.43 -1.52 14.65
N ASP A 571 26.44 -2.04 13.41
CA ASP A 571 25.57 -3.14 12.98
C ASP A 571 26.08 -4.41 13.67
N THR A 572 25.39 -4.86 14.71
CA THR A 572 25.75 -6.04 15.53
C THR A 572 25.05 -7.31 15.07
N VAL A 573 24.06 -7.19 14.19
CA VAL A 573 23.28 -8.30 13.64
C VAL A 573 24.12 -9.16 12.68
N ASN A 574 24.02 -10.48 12.81
CA ASN A 574 24.72 -11.44 11.96
C ASN A 574 23.95 -11.77 10.68
N TRP A 575 24.16 -10.95 9.65
CA TRP A 575 23.49 -11.11 8.35
C TRP A 575 24.01 -12.31 7.57
N GLN A 576 23.11 -13.24 7.25
CA GLN A 576 23.39 -14.38 6.39
C GLN A 576 22.92 -14.11 4.95
N PRO A 577 23.50 -14.75 3.93
CA PRO A 577 23.06 -14.58 2.55
C PRO A 577 21.62 -15.09 2.37
N LEU A 578 20.81 -14.31 1.66
CA LEU A 578 19.43 -14.66 1.35
C LEU A 578 19.34 -15.84 0.38
N THR A 579 18.73 -16.95 0.83
CA THR A 579 18.36 -18.09 -0.02
C THR A 579 17.02 -18.65 0.46
N GLU A 580 16.21 -19.20 -0.46
CA GLU A 580 14.93 -19.84 -0.09
C GLU A 580 15.15 -21.05 0.83
N GLN A 581 16.29 -21.75 0.69
CA GLN A 581 16.68 -22.86 1.56
C GLN A 581 16.96 -22.41 3.01
N ALA A 582 17.57 -21.24 3.20
CA ALA A 582 17.81 -20.71 4.54
C ALA A 582 16.50 -20.32 5.24
N ILE A 583 15.50 -19.84 4.49
CA ILE A 583 14.17 -19.53 5.03
C ILE A 583 13.49 -20.82 5.51
N THR A 584 13.44 -21.84 4.65
CA THR A 584 12.78 -23.11 5.00
C THR A 584 13.48 -23.85 6.12
N ALA A 585 14.82 -23.82 6.17
CA ALA A 585 15.59 -24.41 7.26
C ALA A 585 15.35 -23.69 8.60
N ALA A 586 15.33 -22.36 8.59
CA ALA A 586 15.06 -21.58 9.81
C ALA A 586 13.62 -21.79 10.32
N LEU A 587 12.65 -21.89 9.42
CA LEU A 587 11.27 -22.21 9.76
C LEU A 587 11.11 -23.62 10.33
N ALA A 588 11.84 -24.61 9.79
CA ALA A 588 11.87 -25.97 10.32
C ALA A 588 12.43 -26.03 11.76
N ASP A 589 13.38 -25.14 12.07
CA ASP A 589 13.96 -24.98 13.41
C ASP A 589 13.07 -24.15 14.38
N ASN A 590 11.85 -23.77 13.99
CA ASN A 590 10.96 -22.86 14.74
C ASN A 590 11.58 -21.49 15.04
N LYS A 591 12.40 -20.95 14.13
CA LYS A 591 12.97 -19.61 14.25
C LYS A 591 12.19 -18.58 13.43
N ARG A 592 12.19 -17.35 13.92
CA ARG A 592 11.76 -16.17 13.14
C ARG A 592 12.81 -15.84 12.10
N VAL A 593 12.39 -15.39 10.93
CA VAL A 593 13.30 -14.97 9.86
C VAL A 593 13.00 -13.53 9.48
N PHE A 594 14.01 -12.66 9.56
CA PHE A 594 13.89 -11.30 9.01
C PHE A 594 14.68 -11.22 7.71
N ILE A 595 14.01 -10.81 6.64
CA ILE A 595 14.59 -10.64 5.32
C ILE A 595 14.72 -9.15 5.01
N ASP A 596 15.92 -8.72 4.64
CA ASP A 596 16.24 -7.36 4.16
C ASP A 596 16.89 -7.46 2.77
N VAL A 597 16.14 -7.14 1.72
CA VAL A 597 16.68 -7.00 0.36
C VAL A 597 16.99 -5.53 0.11
N THR A 598 18.29 -5.26 -0.06
CA THR A 598 18.86 -3.91 0.00
C THR A 598 19.85 -3.67 -1.13
N ALA A 599 20.28 -2.42 -1.32
CA ALA A 599 21.34 -2.06 -2.25
C ALA A 599 22.07 -0.78 -1.82
N GLU A 600 23.35 -0.63 -2.19
CA GLU A 600 24.12 0.58 -1.87
C GLU A 600 23.64 1.83 -2.60
N TRP A 601 23.15 1.68 -3.84
CA TRP A 601 22.60 2.75 -4.67
C TRP A 601 21.18 3.17 -4.26
N CYS A 602 20.52 2.41 -3.38
CA CYS A 602 19.15 2.63 -2.96
C CYS A 602 19.07 3.57 -1.74
N VAL A 603 18.62 4.82 -1.97
CA VAL A 603 18.52 5.85 -0.91
C VAL A 603 17.50 5.47 0.15
N THR A 604 16.32 4.96 -0.24
CA THR A 604 15.29 4.51 0.71
C THR A 604 15.80 3.35 1.57
N CYS A 605 16.60 2.45 1.01
CA CYS A 605 17.24 1.36 1.75
C CYS A 605 18.22 1.89 2.81
N LYS A 606 19.02 2.92 2.47
CA LYS A 606 19.88 3.60 3.45
C LYS A 606 19.06 4.32 4.52
N ALA A 607 17.96 4.97 4.16
CA ALA A 607 17.05 5.61 5.11
C ALA A 607 16.47 4.59 6.10
N ASN A 608 15.94 3.47 5.63
CA ASN A 608 15.47 2.38 6.48
C ASN A 608 16.59 1.82 7.38
N LYS A 609 17.80 1.65 6.82
CA LYS A 609 18.96 1.18 7.58
C LYS A 609 19.29 2.11 8.75
N TYR A 610 19.45 3.42 8.50
CA TYR A 610 19.85 4.36 9.55
C TYR A 610 18.71 4.78 10.49
N ASN A 611 17.47 4.83 10.00
CA ASN A 611 16.33 5.27 10.81
C ASN A 611 15.72 4.15 11.65
N VAL A 612 15.75 2.90 11.17
CA VAL A 612 15.08 1.76 11.81
C VAL A 612 16.06 0.65 12.13
N LEU A 613 16.72 0.04 11.15
CA LEU A 613 17.47 -1.20 11.36
C LEU A 613 18.69 -1.04 12.29
N LEU A 614 19.33 0.12 12.30
CA LEU A 614 20.49 0.42 13.16
C LEU A 614 20.10 0.98 14.54
N ARG A 615 18.81 0.99 14.91
CA ARG A 615 18.37 1.37 16.26
C ARG A 615 18.67 0.26 17.26
N ASP A 616 19.07 0.62 18.47
CA ASP A 616 19.58 -0.33 19.47
C ASP A 616 18.57 -1.43 19.82
N ASP A 617 17.29 -1.10 19.92
CA ASP A 617 16.21 -2.06 20.19
C ASP A 617 15.96 -3.01 19.03
N ILE A 618 16.03 -2.54 17.79
CA ILE A 618 15.89 -3.38 16.59
C ILE A 618 17.11 -4.28 16.45
N GLN A 619 18.31 -3.75 16.70
CA GLN A 619 19.55 -4.53 16.73
C GLN A 619 19.50 -5.64 17.78
N GLN A 620 18.96 -5.36 18.98
CA GLN A 620 18.74 -6.37 20.01
C GLN A 620 17.72 -7.42 19.58
N LEU A 621 16.56 -6.99 19.06
CA LEU A 621 15.49 -7.88 18.60
C LEU A 621 15.96 -8.81 17.47
N LEU A 622 16.68 -8.27 16.49
CA LEU A 622 17.23 -9.04 15.38
C LEU A 622 18.42 -9.93 15.77
N SER A 623 19.01 -9.70 16.96
CA SER A 623 20.08 -10.54 17.51
C SER A 623 19.58 -11.57 18.52
N GLU A 624 18.27 -11.69 18.72
CA GLU A 624 17.70 -12.74 19.58
C GLU A 624 18.03 -14.14 19.01
N PRO A 625 18.26 -15.14 19.88
CA PRO A 625 18.73 -16.46 19.46
C PRO A 625 17.73 -17.25 18.59
N ASP A 626 16.45 -16.86 18.64
CA ASP A 626 15.37 -17.42 17.82
C ASP A 626 15.12 -16.61 16.54
N VAL A 627 15.99 -15.65 16.18
CA VAL A 627 15.90 -14.86 14.95
C VAL A 627 17.04 -15.19 13.99
N VAL A 628 16.70 -15.49 12.75
CA VAL A 628 17.62 -15.65 11.63
C VAL A 628 17.48 -14.46 10.70
N THR A 629 18.55 -13.68 10.54
CA THR A 629 18.54 -12.51 9.66
C THR A 629 19.18 -12.83 8.32
N LEU A 630 18.41 -12.69 7.23
CA LEU A 630 18.84 -12.92 5.86
C LEU A 630 18.90 -11.60 5.10
N ARG A 631 20.01 -11.33 4.40
CA ARG A 631 20.18 -10.13 3.59
C ARG A 631 20.43 -10.49 2.13
N GLY A 632 19.64 -9.91 1.24
CA GLY A 632 19.87 -9.92 -0.20
C GLY A 632 20.52 -8.62 -0.63
N ASP A 633 21.79 -8.64 -1.03
CA ASP A 633 22.48 -7.46 -1.57
C ASP A 633 22.32 -7.38 -3.10
N TRP A 634 21.41 -6.50 -3.54
CA TRP A 634 21.12 -6.23 -4.95
C TRP A 634 21.90 -5.03 -5.51
N THR A 635 23.07 -4.75 -4.93
CA THR A 635 24.03 -3.77 -5.47
C THR A 635 24.60 -4.22 -6.81
N LYS A 636 24.78 -5.52 -7.00
CA LYS A 636 25.20 -6.14 -8.27
C LYS A 636 24.04 -6.94 -8.88
N PRO A 637 24.00 -7.13 -10.21
CA PRO A 637 22.99 -7.97 -10.85
C PRO A 637 23.10 -9.40 -10.32
N SER A 638 22.01 -9.90 -9.72
CA SER A 638 21.91 -11.28 -9.22
C SER A 638 20.61 -11.91 -9.73
N PRO A 639 20.66 -12.96 -10.57
CA PRO A 639 19.48 -13.68 -11.03
C PRO A 639 18.65 -14.27 -9.89
N GLU A 640 19.32 -14.72 -8.83
CA GLU A 640 18.68 -15.33 -7.66
C GLU A 640 17.82 -14.32 -6.89
N ILE A 641 18.34 -13.12 -6.62
CA ILE A 641 17.59 -12.06 -5.94
C ILE A 641 16.47 -11.53 -6.83
N THR A 642 16.70 -11.40 -8.13
CA THR A 642 15.65 -10.98 -9.08
C THR A 642 14.50 -11.98 -9.10
N ALA A 643 14.78 -13.28 -9.17
CA ALA A 643 13.75 -14.32 -9.11
C ALA A 643 13.02 -14.33 -7.75
N PHE A 644 13.76 -14.11 -6.66
CA PHE A 644 13.20 -14.01 -5.30
C PHE A 644 12.17 -12.88 -5.17
N LEU A 645 12.49 -11.69 -5.70
CA LEU A 645 11.60 -10.53 -5.70
C LEU A 645 10.38 -10.74 -6.60
N GLN A 646 10.58 -11.27 -7.82
CA GLN A 646 9.50 -11.53 -8.78
C GLN A 646 8.46 -12.52 -8.24
N LYS A 647 8.90 -13.59 -7.56
CA LYS A 647 8.00 -14.57 -6.93
C LYS A 647 7.09 -13.94 -5.87
N ARG A 648 7.51 -12.82 -5.27
CA ARG A 648 6.78 -12.08 -4.23
C ARG A 648 6.08 -10.83 -4.80
N GLY A 649 5.93 -10.72 -6.12
CA GLY A 649 5.26 -9.61 -6.79
C GLY A 649 6.03 -8.28 -6.74
N GLN A 650 7.32 -8.30 -6.41
CA GLN A 650 8.14 -7.11 -6.20
C GLN A 650 9.17 -6.94 -7.32
N VAL A 651 9.34 -5.69 -7.76
CA VAL A 651 10.17 -5.34 -8.94
C VAL A 651 11.29 -4.35 -8.61
N ALA A 652 11.42 -3.97 -7.33
CA ALA A 652 12.42 -3.01 -6.85
C ALA A 652 12.81 -3.30 -5.39
N VAL A 653 13.90 -2.68 -4.96
CA VAL A 653 14.32 -2.58 -3.55
C VAL A 653 13.94 -1.19 -2.99
N PRO A 654 13.69 -1.04 -1.68
CA PRO A 654 13.81 -2.04 -0.61
C PRO A 654 12.66 -3.04 -0.57
N PHE A 655 12.96 -4.27 -0.16
CA PHE A 655 11.97 -5.28 0.17
C PHE A 655 12.30 -5.92 1.52
N ASN A 656 11.33 -5.93 2.44
CA ASN A 656 11.50 -6.54 3.76
C ASN A 656 10.34 -7.49 4.03
N GLN A 657 10.64 -8.64 4.62
CA GLN A 657 9.62 -9.65 4.96
C GLN A 657 10.00 -10.36 6.25
N ILE A 658 9.01 -10.66 7.08
CA ILE A 658 9.19 -11.39 8.34
C ILE A 658 8.48 -12.74 8.24
N TYR A 659 9.18 -13.81 8.58
CA TYR A 659 8.62 -15.14 8.80
C TYR A 659 8.73 -15.54 10.26
N GLY A 660 7.94 -16.51 10.70
CA GLY A 660 8.15 -17.18 11.97
C GLY A 660 7.18 -18.33 12.18
N PRO A 661 7.26 -19.03 13.33
CA PRO A 661 6.35 -20.15 13.64
C PRO A 661 4.87 -19.82 13.50
N ASN A 662 4.45 -18.60 13.88
CA ASN A 662 3.06 -18.12 13.75
C ASN A 662 2.77 -17.40 12.43
N LEU A 663 3.80 -17.20 11.58
CA LEU A 663 3.74 -16.50 10.29
C LEU A 663 4.52 -17.32 9.25
N ALA A 664 4.04 -18.53 8.96
CA ALA A 664 4.72 -19.48 8.07
C ALA A 664 4.78 -19.00 6.61
N GLU A 665 3.77 -18.24 6.15
CA GLU A 665 3.72 -17.66 4.80
C GLU A 665 4.49 -16.35 4.66
N GLY A 666 4.81 -15.72 5.80
CA GLY A 666 5.63 -14.52 5.93
C GLY A 666 4.90 -13.21 5.58
N GLU A 667 5.04 -12.20 6.42
CA GLU A 667 4.41 -10.89 6.27
C GLU A 667 5.36 -9.89 5.59
N VAL A 668 4.91 -9.28 4.49
CA VAL A 668 5.67 -8.26 3.75
C VAL A 668 5.48 -6.90 4.42
N LEU A 669 6.59 -6.22 4.72
CA LEU A 669 6.58 -4.90 5.33
C LEU A 669 6.52 -3.77 4.27
N SER A 670 6.12 -2.58 4.71
CA SER A 670 6.13 -1.36 3.90
C SER A 670 7.54 -1.03 3.38
N THR A 671 7.61 -0.40 2.21
CA THR A 671 8.88 0.02 1.57
C THR A 671 9.64 1.05 2.40
N ILE A 672 8.94 1.92 3.13
CA ILE A 672 9.50 2.74 4.19
C ILE A 672 9.20 2.02 5.50
N LEU A 673 10.23 1.54 6.19
CA LEU A 673 10.05 0.79 7.42
C LEU A 673 9.59 1.72 8.55
N ASP A 674 8.61 1.26 9.30
CA ASP A 674 8.23 1.83 10.58
C ASP A 674 8.75 0.95 11.73
N ARG A 675 9.27 1.58 12.78
CA ARG A 675 9.93 0.89 13.89
C ARG A 675 8.92 0.10 14.73
N GLU A 676 7.75 0.67 15.00
CA GLU A 676 6.73 0.04 15.84
C GLU A 676 6.08 -1.12 15.11
N SER A 677 5.79 -0.95 13.82
CA SER A 677 5.31 -2.02 12.94
C SER A 677 6.28 -3.20 12.89
N LEU A 678 7.58 -2.96 12.68
CA LEU A 678 8.59 -4.02 12.64
C LEU A 678 8.62 -4.84 13.94
N ILE A 679 8.63 -4.16 15.10
CA ILE A 679 8.62 -4.83 16.40
C ILE A 679 7.34 -5.64 16.59
N SER A 680 6.19 -5.07 16.25
CA SER A 680 4.89 -5.73 16.36
C SER A 680 4.86 -7.02 15.55
N VAL A 681 5.26 -6.97 14.29
CA VAL A 681 5.26 -8.14 13.39
C VAL A 681 6.29 -9.19 13.84
N MET A 682 7.48 -8.77 14.27
CA MET A 682 8.48 -9.70 14.83
C MET A 682 8.02 -10.39 16.13
N ASN A 683 7.18 -9.72 16.94
CA ASN A 683 6.59 -10.32 18.13
C ASN A 683 5.46 -11.29 17.78
N GLN A 684 4.60 -10.93 16.82
CA GLN A 684 3.57 -11.82 16.28
C GLN A 684 4.18 -13.08 15.66
N ALA A 685 5.31 -12.93 14.95
CA ALA A 685 6.05 -14.02 14.34
C ALA A 685 6.55 -15.06 15.37
N LYS A 686 6.81 -14.66 16.62
CA LYS A 686 7.42 -15.50 17.66
C LYS A 686 6.54 -16.67 18.07
N GLY A 687 5.22 -16.49 18.04
CA GLY A 687 4.26 -17.48 18.54
C GLY A 687 4.30 -17.63 20.07
N ALA A 688 3.34 -18.38 20.63
CA ALA A 688 3.36 -18.72 22.06
C ALA A 688 4.48 -19.74 22.34
N THR A 689 5.31 -19.48 23.35
CA THR A 689 6.30 -20.47 23.84
C THR A 689 5.60 -21.78 24.16
N LYS A 690 5.97 -22.86 23.46
CA LYS A 690 5.53 -24.22 23.77
C LYS A 690 5.92 -24.64 25.18
#